data_AF-A0A6G2QLY5-F1
#
_entry.id   AF-A0A6G2QLY5-F1
#
_cell.length_a   1.000
_cell.length_b   1.000
_cell.length_c   1.000
_cell.angle_alpha   90.00
_cell.angle_beta   90.00
_cell.angle_gamma   90.00
#
_symmetry.space_group_name_H-M   'P 1'
#
loop_
_entity.id
_entity.type
_entity.pdbx_description
1 polymer ?
#
loop_
_entity_poly.entity_id
_entity_poly.type
_entity_poly.pdbx_seq_one_letter_code
_entity_poly.pdbx_strand_id
1 'polypeptide(L)'
;MPRIPLGDWVNSTVDWLLANVTWLFDFFKAVFTGAYDGVNAVLQAPEPLLLAGIFAVIAFWLRGTVAGVLTFAGFAFLDSLELWEDSMVTLALVIVATVIALVISVPVGIWAARSDRVSGFVRPVLDFMQTLPAMIYLIPAILFFGTGPAPGIVATLIFALAPGVRMTELGIRQVDKELVEAAEAFGTTPRNTLLRVQLPLALPTVMAGVNQVIMLGLSMAAIAGMVGTGGLGGAVIESIGQLNIGLGSEAGIAIVILAIYLDRMTSALGTQVSPLGRRAAAKARAAKGMKIWSYRPRPQVAVIGVVVLALVAGGMSIFGGGSAGSAPAADAKNIGNGKKVTIGYIPWDEGVASTFLWKEILEQRGFEVEAEQFEAGPLYTALAQGNVDFQTDGWLPTTHEAYWKKYGKQLDDLGAWYDETSLELTVPAYMEDVDSLEDLKGKADLFGGKITGIESSAGMMGLLKSKVLKDYGLDKEYEVVDSSTPAMLAELKRAYSKKEPVVVTLWSPHWAYSDYDLKKLKDPKGSWGKGDGVHTLSRKGFADDNPVVGQWLKDFSMTEKELTGLEAEINKAGKGKQQDAVRAWLKDNPGVVDKLAPVGSGSGATPAEAKRPLDVAWFPWEEDVAVTYLWKNVLERRGYRMNLKQMDVGPVYTGLASGDLDLNFDAWLPHAQKNYWEQSKDNLTDLGTWYEPTSLEIAVPSYVKDVKSLEDLKGKADLFDGRIIGIEPGTGEMNLLKTKVMPGYGLEDEYEVVDGSTPAMLAELKR
;
A
#
# COMPACT_ATOMS: atom_id res chain seq x y z
N MET A 1 -43.13 -3.15 -29.06
CA MET A 1 -41.75 -3.47 -29.49
C MET A 1 -41.30 -4.70 -28.72
N PRO A 2 -40.84 -5.79 -29.36
CA PRO A 2 -40.32 -6.95 -28.64
C PRO A 2 -39.04 -6.60 -27.87
N ARG A 3 -38.86 -7.20 -26.69
CA ARG A 3 -37.64 -7.04 -25.88
C ARG A 3 -36.47 -7.71 -26.60
N ILE A 4 -35.42 -6.95 -26.88
CA ILE A 4 -34.16 -7.50 -27.38
C ILE A 4 -33.36 -8.00 -26.15
N PRO A 5 -33.03 -9.29 -26.05
CA PRO A 5 -32.30 -9.85 -24.91
C PRO A 5 -30.79 -9.60 -25.02
N LEU A 6 -30.40 -8.32 -25.19
CA LEU A 6 -29.00 -7.93 -25.39
C LEU A 6 -28.09 -8.42 -24.25
N GLY A 7 -28.58 -8.39 -23.00
CA GLY A 7 -27.83 -8.87 -21.85
C GLY A 7 -27.47 -10.35 -21.94
N ASP A 8 -28.39 -11.21 -22.39
CA ASP A 8 -28.15 -12.65 -22.53
C ASP A 8 -27.11 -12.93 -23.64
N TRP A 9 -27.13 -12.14 -24.72
CA TRP A 9 -26.14 -12.21 -25.79
C TRP A 9 -24.75 -11.80 -25.31
N VAL A 10 -24.67 -10.72 -24.52
CA VAL A 10 -23.41 -10.27 -23.93
C VAL A 10 -22.86 -11.33 -22.98
N ASN A 11 -23.68 -11.86 -22.06
CA ASN A 11 -23.26 -12.92 -21.14
C ASN A 11 -22.75 -14.14 -21.90
N SER A 12 -23.50 -14.64 -22.89
CA SER A 12 -23.08 -15.78 -23.71
C SER A 12 -21.75 -15.54 -24.44
N THR A 13 -21.52 -14.30 -24.88
CA THR A 13 -20.27 -13.91 -25.56
C THR A 13 -19.10 -13.88 -24.58
N VAL A 14 -19.30 -13.31 -23.39
CA VAL A 14 -18.29 -13.26 -22.32
C VAL A 14 -17.93 -14.68 -21.87
N ASP A 15 -18.93 -15.53 -21.64
CA ASP A 15 -18.73 -16.94 -21.24
C ASP A 15 -17.95 -17.70 -22.33
N TRP A 16 -18.27 -17.47 -23.61
CA TRP A 16 -17.53 -18.06 -24.71
C TRP A 16 -16.06 -17.59 -24.75
N LEU A 17 -15.81 -16.29 -24.52
CA LEU A 17 -14.45 -15.74 -24.46
C LEU A 17 -13.65 -16.33 -23.29
N LEU A 18 -14.27 -16.46 -22.11
CA LEU A 18 -13.66 -17.08 -20.93
C LEU A 18 -13.41 -18.59 -21.10
N ALA A 19 -14.16 -19.26 -21.96
CA ALA A 19 -13.96 -20.69 -22.24
C ALA A 19 -12.93 -20.97 -23.34
N ASN A 20 -12.72 -20.04 -24.28
CA ASN A 20 -11.94 -20.31 -25.50
C ASN A 20 -10.72 -19.41 -25.70
N VAL A 21 -10.65 -18.24 -25.04
CA VAL A 21 -9.68 -17.18 -25.34
C VAL A 21 -8.87 -16.74 -24.12
N THR A 22 -9.00 -17.45 -22.98
CA THR A 22 -8.32 -17.15 -21.71
C THR A 22 -6.81 -17.00 -21.86
N TRP A 23 -6.16 -17.85 -22.65
CA TRP A 23 -4.71 -17.80 -22.91
C TRP A 23 -4.23 -16.43 -23.42
N LEU A 24 -5.06 -15.71 -24.18
CA LEU A 24 -4.72 -14.39 -24.70
C LEU A 24 -4.85 -13.33 -23.61
N PHE A 25 -5.91 -13.43 -22.78
CA PHE A 25 -6.09 -12.54 -21.64
C PHE A 25 -5.01 -12.75 -20.59
N ASP A 26 -4.61 -14.01 -20.32
CA ASP A 26 -3.50 -14.35 -19.42
C ASP A 26 -2.17 -13.80 -19.94
N PHE A 27 -1.92 -13.87 -21.25
CA PHE A 27 -0.73 -13.26 -21.86
C PHE A 27 -0.71 -11.75 -21.63
N PHE A 28 -1.81 -11.05 -21.91
CA PHE A 28 -1.89 -9.61 -21.68
C PHE A 28 -1.83 -9.25 -20.18
N LYS A 29 -2.46 -10.04 -19.31
CA LYS A 29 -2.35 -9.90 -17.85
C LYS A 29 -0.89 -9.95 -17.42
N ALA A 30 -0.15 -10.97 -17.85
CA ALA A 30 1.26 -11.13 -17.53
C ALA A 30 2.12 -9.96 -18.04
N VAL A 31 1.84 -9.46 -19.24
CA VAL A 31 2.53 -8.28 -19.80
C VAL A 31 2.21 -7.01 -19.00
N PHE A 32 0.95 -6.76 -18.67
CA PHE A 32 0.52 -5.56 -17.95
C PHE A 32 1.03 -5.58 -16.51
N THR A 33 0.84 -6.69 -15.79
CA THR A 33 1.32 -6.86 -14.42
C THR A 33 2.84 -6.83 -14.36
N GLY A 34 3.54 -7.57 -15.23
CA GLY A 34 5.01 -7.55 -15.25
C GLY A 34 5.61 -6.17 -15.58
N ALA A 35 4.99 -5.41 -16.50
CA ALA A 35 5.39 -4.03 -16.77
C ALA A 35 5.12 -3.11 -15.58
N TYR A 36 3.97 -3.28 -14.93
CA TYR A 36 3.61 -2.55 -13.72
C TYR A 36 4.57 -2.85 -12.56
N ASP A 37 4.80 -4.12 -12.23
CA ASP A 37 5.68 -4.54 -11.14
C ASP A 37 7.10 -4.03 -11.37
N GLY A 38 7.61 -4.11 -12.62
CA GLY A 38 8.91 -3.58 -12.98
C GLY A 38 9.04 -2.06 -12.77
N VAL A 39 8.03 -1.29 -13.18
CA VAL A 39 8.01 0.17 -12.96
C VAL A 39 7.83 0.50 -11.49
N ASN A 40 6.92 -0.18 -10.81
CA ASN A 40 6.62 0.03 -9.39
C ASN A 40 7.85 -0.29 -8.52
N ALA A 41 8.54 -1.40 -8.77
CA ALA A 41 9.78 -1.75 -8.09
C ALA A 41 10.86 -0.68 -8.26
N VAL A 42 11.02 -0.11 -9.46
CA VAL A 42 11.98 0.98 -9.69
C VAL A 42 11.58 2.27 -8.95
N LEU A 43 10.29 2.57 -8.88
CA LEU A 43 9.79 3.75 -8.18
C LEU A 43 9.84 3.59 -6.65
N GLN A 44 9.72 2.37 -6.12
CA GLN A 44 9.74 2.14 -4.68
C GLN A 44 11.11 1.74 -4.12
N ALA A 45 12.07 1.32 -4.97
CA ALA A 45 13.40 0.91 -4.53
C ALA A 45 14.20 2.00 -3.76
N PRO A 46 14.16 3.29 -4.14
CA PRO A 46 14.88 4.32 -3.40
C PRO A 46 14.06 4.88 -2.25
N GLU A 47 14.75 5.26 -1.16
CA GLU A 47 14.16 6.03 -0.07
C GLU A 47 13.35 7.24 -0.58
N PRO A 48 12.18 7.56 0.01
CA PRO A 48 11.25 8.57 -0.52
C PRO A 48 11.91 9.91 -0.86
N LEU A 49 12.70 10.47 0.06
CA LEU A 49 13.38 11.75 -0.13
C LEU A 49 14.47 11.69 -1.22
N LEU A 50 15.09 10.54 -1.44
CA LEU A 50 16.07 10.36 -2.52
C LEU A 50 15.37 10.43 -3.88
N LEU A 51 14.27 9.71 -4.05
CA LEU A 51 13.50 9.74 -5.30
C LEU A 51 12.85 11.10 -5.54
N ALA A 52 12.35 11.77 -4.49
CA ALA A 52 11.90 13.16 -4.59
C ALA A 52 13.01 14.07 -5.11
N GLY A 53 14.25 13.87 -4.65
CA GLY A 53 15.45 14.51 -5.17
C GLY A 53 15.70 14.23 -6.65
N ILE A 54 15.54 12.97 -7.10
CA ILE A 54 15.67 12.58 -8.51
C ILE A 54 14.62 13.31 -9.37
N PHE A 55 13.35 13.29 -8.98
CA PHE A 55 12.29 14.01 -9.68
C PHE A 55 12.54 15.51 -9.73
N ALA A 56 13.06 16.08 -8.64
CA ALA A 56 13.44 17.48 -8.57
C ALA A 56 14.58 17.82 -9.54
N VAL A 57 15.59 16.96 -9.68
CA VAL A 57 16.68 17.15 -10.65
C VAL A 57 16.15 17.08 -12.09
N ILE A 58 15.22 16.17 -12.39
CA ILE A 58 14.56 16.08 -13.70
C ILE A 58 13.77 17.36 -13.99
N ALA A 59 12.97 17.83 -13.03
CA ALA A 59 12.19 19.05 -13.17
C ALA A 59 13.06 20.30 -13.30
N PHE A 60 14.14 20.36 -12.52
CA PHE A 60 15.17 21.39 -12.60
C PHE A 60 15.77 21.45 -14.01
N TRP A 61 16.11 20.29 -14.58
CA TRP A 61 16.69 20.21 -15.92
C TRP A 61 15.70 20.64 -17.01
N LEU A 62 14.46 20.16 -16.94
CA LEU A 62 13.45 20.42 -17.96
C LEU A 62 12.87 21.83 -17.91
N ARG A 63 12.76 22.44 -16.72
CA ARG A 63 12.02 23.69 -16.50
C ARG A 63 12.74 24.75 -15.66
N GLY A 64 13.83 24.43 -14.98
CA GLY A 64 14.66 25.37 -14.20
C GLY A 64 14.48 25.25 -12.68
N THR A 65 15.23 26.06 -11.94
CA THR A 65 15.32 26.10 -10.46
C THR A 65 13.98 25.94 -9.73
N VAL A 66 13.00 26.79 -10.08
CA VAL A 66 11.69 26.81 -9.42
C VAL A 66 10.96 25.48 -9.57
N ALA A 67 11.02 24.86 -10.75
CA ALA A 67 10.36 23.58 -10.97
C ALA A 67 11.00 22.46 -10.17
N GLY A 68 12.33 22.48 -10.02
CA GLY A 68 13.04 21.52 -9.17
C GLY A 68 12.64 21.66 -7.70
N VAL A 69 12.68 22.88 -7.15
CA VAL A 69 12.31 23.13 -5.75
C VAL A 69 10.85 22.77 -5.46
N LEU A 70 9.92 23.16 -6.33
CA LEU A 70 8.51 22.82 -6.15
C LEU A 70 8.24 21.32 -6.29
N THR A 71 9.00 20.62 -7.13
CA THR A 71 8.88 19.16 -7.24
C THR A 71 9.39 18.50 -5.97
N PHE A 72 10.57 18.89 -5.47
CA PHE A 72 11.08 18.34 -4.21
C PHE A 72 10.10 18.58 -3.06
N ALA A 73 9.64 19.82 -2.89
CA ALA A 73 8.69 20.19 -1.84
C ALA A 73 7.36 19.43 -1.99
N GLY A 74 6.84 19.27 -3.22
CA GLY A 74 5.61 18.54 -3.48
C GLY A 74 5.74 17.07 -3.12
N PHE A 75 6.79 16.39 -3.56
CA PHE A 75 7.00 14.96 -3.28
C PHE A 75 7.40 14.70 -1.82
N ALA A 76 8.19 15.57 -1.19
CA ALA A 76 8.45 15.50 0.26
C ALA A 76 7.17 15.74 1.08
N PHE A 77 6.23 16.55 0.56
CA PHE A 77 4.92 16.71 1.18
C PHE A 77 4.07 15.45 1.06
N LEU A 78 4.12 14.72 -0.06
CA LEU A 78 3.45 13.41 -0.19
C LEU A 78 3.93 12.41 0.86
N ASP A 79 5.24 12.37 1.08
CA ASP A 79 5.87 11.54 2.12
C ASP A 79 5.40 11.95 3.52
N SER A 80 5.35 13.25 3.81
CA SER A 80 4.81 13.77 5.07
C SER A 80 3.32 13.49 5.28
N LEU A 81 2.55 13.23 4.23
CA LEU A 81 1.14 12.84 4.31
C LEU A 81 0.97 11.32 4.45
N GLU A 82 2.06 10.55 4.52
CA GLU A 82 2.05 9.08 4.54
C GLU A 82 1.39 8.48 3.27
N LEU A 83 1.35 9.23 2.15
CA LEU A 83 0.77 8.82 0.87
C LEU A 83 1.81 8.56 -0.21
N TRP A 84 3.06 8.30 0.19
CA TRP A 84 4.16 8.06 -0.75
C TRP A 84 3.92 6.80 -1.59
N GLU A 85 3.64 5.68 -0.93
CA GLU A 85 3.43 4.38 -1.58
C GLU A 85 2.25 4.45 -2.55
N ASP A 86 1.12 4.98 -2.08
CA ASP A 86 -0.08 5.17 -2.90
C ASP A 86 0.18 6.03 -4.14
N SER A 87 1.02 7.06 -3.98
CA SER A 87 1.43 7.94 -5.08
C SER A 87 2.31 7.23 -6.09
N MET A 88 3.24 6.37 -5.66
CA MET A 88 4.10 5.59 -6.54
C MET A 88 3.32 4.50 -7.29
N VAL A 89 2.40 3.80 -6.61
CA VAL A 89 1.48 2.84 -7.23
C VAL A 89 0.66 3.50 -8.34
N THR A 90 0.09 4.68 -8.06
CA THR A 90 -0.68 5.45 -9.04
C THR A 90 0.18 5.89 -10.22
N LEU A 91 1.39 6.39 -9.93
CA LEU A 91 2.34 6.83 -10.94
C LEU A 91 2.78 5.66 -11.85
N ALA A 92 3.06 4.48 -11.28
CA ALA A 92 3.41 3.28 -12.02
C ALA A 92 2.28 2.87 -12.98
N LEU A 93 1.04 2.80 -12.47
CA LEU A 93 -0.15 2.45 -13.26
C LEU A 93 -0.35 3.42 -14.42
N VAL A 94 -0.24 4.74 -14.17
CA VAL A 94 -0.39 5.78 -15.19
C VAL A 94 0.72 5.72 -16.24
N ILE A 95 1.97 5.49 -15.84
CA ILE A 95 3.10 5.37 -16.77
C ILE A 95 2.89 4.18 -17.70
N VAL A 96 2.59 3.00 -17.15
CA VAL A 96 2.40 1.78 -17.94
C VAL A 96 1.21 1.91 -18.89
N ALA A 97 0.06 2.35 -18.37
CA ALA A 97 -1.13 2.55 -19.19
C ALA A 97 -0.90 3.58 -20.30
N THR A 98 -0.21 4.69 -20.00
CA THR A 98 0.13 5.71 -21.00
C THR A 98 1.05 5.14 -22.07
N VAL A 99 2.12 4.45 -21.71
CA VAL A 99 3.08 3.91 -22.69
C VAL A 99 2.38 2.96 -23.65
N ILE A 100 1.55 2.05 -23.13
CA ILE A 100 0.75 1.13 -23.94
C ILE A 100 -0.25 1.92 -24.82
N ALA A 101 -0.94 2.90 -24.25
CA ALA A 101 -1.87 3.76 -24.99
C ALA A 101 -1.19 4.47 -26.15
N LEU A 102 0.01 5.03 -25.96
CA LEU A 102 0.75 5.72 -27.01
C LEU A 102 1.25 4.78 -28.11
N VAL A 103 1.71 3.58 -27.73
CA VAL A 103 2.12 2.54 -28.68
C VAL A 103 0.97 2.15 -29.61
N ILE A 104 -0.29 2.24 -29.16
CA ILE A 104 -1.46 1.95 -29.97
C ILE A 104 -1.99 3.22 -30.67
N SER A 105 -2.13 4.32 -29.93
CA SER A 105 -2.84 5.51 -30.39
C SER A 105 -2.10 6.23 -31.51
N VAL A 106 -0.77 6.31 -31.46
CA VAL A 106 0.03 7.00 -32.47
C VAL A 106 -0.03 6.25 -33.81
N PRO A 107 0.24 4.94 -33.90
CA PRO A 107 0.07 4.19 -35.15
C PRO A 107 -1.36 4.23 -35.71
N VAL A 108 -2.37 4.06 -34.87
CA VAL A 108 -3.78 4.12 -35.30
C VAL A 108 -4.13 5.53 -35.81
N GLY A 109 -3.66 6.59 -35.14
CA GLY A 109 -3.85 7.97 -35.59
C GLY A 109 -3.15 8.27 -36.91
N ILE A 110 -1.93 7.76 -37.11
CA ILE A 110 -1.23 7.84 -38.40
C ILE A 110 -2.03 7.13 -39.49
N TRP A 111 -2.59 5.96 -39.20
CA TRP A 111 -3.36 5.18 -40.16
C TRP A 111 -4.68 5.89 -40.54
N ALA A 112 -5.39 6.44 -39.56
CA ALA A 112 -6.59 7.25 -39.75
C ALA A 112 -6.30 8.56 -40.52
N ALA A 113 -5.13 9.17 -40.33
CA ALA A 113 -4.73 10.37 -41.07
C ALA A 113 -4.57 10.11 -42.57
N ARG A 114 -4.12 8.89 -42.93
CA ARG A 114 -3.83 8.52 -44.32
C ARG A 114 -5.02 7.93 -45.08
N SER A 115 -6.10 7.58 -44.38
CA SER A 115 -7.28 6.95 -44.99
C SER A 115 -8.56 7.46 -44.37
N ASP A 116 -9.36 8.18 -45.16
CA ASP A 116 -10.68 8.67 -44.73
C ASP A 116 -11.64 7.53 -44.37
N ARG A 117 -11.46 6.34 -44.98
CA ARG A 117 -12.23 5.14 -44.63
C ARG A 117 -11.87 4.62 -43.24
N VAL A 118 -10.58 4.58 -42.91
CA VAL A 118 -10.10 4.16 -41.59
C VAL A 118 -10.55 5.17 -40.55
N SER A 119 -10.40 6.47 -40.83
CA SER A 119 -10.91 7.54 -39.95
C SER A 119 -12.41 7.40 -39.69
N GLY A 120 -13.21 7.19 -40.75
CA GLY A 120 -14.65 6.98 -40.63
C GLY A 120 -15.06 5.78 -39.78
N PHE A 121 -14.25 4.71 -39.76
CA PHE A 121 -14.49 3.53 -38.92
C PHE A 121 -13.99 3.71 -37.48
N VAL A 122 -12.81 4.29 -37.30
CA VAL A 122 -12.17 4.44 -35.99
C VAL A 122 -12.92 5.47 -35.12
N ARG A 123 -13.43 6.57 -35.70
CA ARG A 123 -14.11 7.64 -34.94
C ARG A 123 -15.27 7.13 -34.07
N PRO A 124 -16.26 6.38 -34.59
CA PRO A 124 -17.33 5.82 -33.76
C PRO A 124 -16.83 4.92 -32.63
N VAL A 125 -15.76 4.15 -32.87
CA VAL A 125 -15.17 3.27 -31.84
C VAL A 125 -14.55 4.12 -30.72
N LEU A 126 -13.81 5.18 -31.07
CA LEU A 126 -13.25 6.11 -30.09
C LEU A 126 -14.35 6.87 -29.32
N ASP A 127 -15.42 7.27 -30.00
CA ASP A 127 -16.57 7.93 -29.37
C ASP A 127 -17.23 6.98 -28.36
N PHE A 128 -17.42 5.71 -28.72
CA PHE A 128 -17.95 4.68 -27.82
C PHE A 128 -17.03 4.46 -26.61
N MET A 129 -15.72 4.31 -26.83
CA MET A 129 -14.73 4.11 -25.76
C MET A 129 -14.70 5.27 -24.76
N GLN A 130 -14.94 6.52 -25.20
CA GLN A 130 -14.96 7.70 -24.32
C GLN A 130 -16.30 7.97 -23.64
N THR A 131 -17.41 7.53 -24.24
CA THR A 131 -18.76 7.85 -23.75
C THR A 131 -19.35 6.74 -22.89
N LEU A 132 -18.84 5.52 -23.00
CA LEU A 132 -19.20 4.45 -22.07
C LEU A 132 -18.74 4.81 -20.64
N PRO A 133 -19.63 4.70 -19.64
CA PRO A 133 -19.25 4.83 -18.24
C PRO A 133 -18.20 3.81 -17.82
N ALA A 134 -17.27 4.24 -16.96
CA ALA A 134 -16.12 3.43 -16.58
C ALA A 134 -16.43 2.09 -15.93
N MET A 135 -17.42 2.10 -15.05
CA MET A 135 -17.87 0.90 -14.35
C MET A 135 -18.32 -0.22 -15.29
N ILE A 136 -18.80 0.11 -16.50
CA ILE A 136 -19.29 -0.89 -17.44
C ILE A 136 -18.15 -1.75 -18.00
N TYR A 137 -17.00 -1.15 -18.33
CA TYR A 137 -15.85 -1.90 -18.85
C TYR A 137 -14.95 -2.47 -17.74
N LEU A 138 -15.07 -1.97 -16.51
CA LEU A 138 -14.38 -2.57 -15.35
C LEU A 138 -14.86 -3.99 -15.05
N ILE A 139 -16.16 -4.27 -15.16
CA ILE A 139 -16.71 -5.63 -14.95
C ILE A 139 -16.04 -6.68 -15.84
N PRO A 140 -16.06 -6.55 -17.19
CA PRO A 140 -15.38 -7.50 -18.05
C PRO A 140 -13.85 -7.46 -17.88
N ALA A 141 -13.25 -6.30 -17.55
CA ALA A 141 -11.82 -6.23 -17.27
C ALA A 141 -11.44 -7.10 -16.05
N ILE A 142 -12.20 -7.02 -14.96
CA ILE A 142 -12.01 -7.93 -13.81
C ILE A 142 -12.23 -9.38 -14.25
N LEU A 143 -13.28 -9.64 -15.04
CA LEU A 143 -13.57 -11.00 -15.48
C LEU A 143 -12.42 -11.63 -16.28
N PHE A 144 -11.76 -10.86 -17.16
CA PHE A 144 -10.68 -11.37 -18.01
C PHE A 144 -9.29 -11.29 -17.36
N PHE A 145 -9.04 -10.28 -16.52
CA PHE A 145 -7.70 -9.99 -16.00
C PHE A 145 -7.57 -10.23 -14.48
N GLY A 146 -8.67 -10.53 -13.78
CA GLY A 146 -8.73 -10.65 -12.33
C GLY A 146 -8.64 -9.30 -11.61
N THR A 147 -8.27 -9.32 -10.34
CA THR A 147 -8.02 -8.12 -9.52
C THR A 147 -6.57 -7.62 -9.66
N GLY A 148 -6.28 -6.45 -9.11
CA GLY A 148 -4.95 -5.85 -9.15
C GLY A 148 -4.71 -4.89 -10.33
N PRO A 149 -3.46 -4.65 -10.75
CA PRO A 149 -3.11 -3.53 -11.64
C PRO A 149 -3.60 -3.68 -13.08
N ALA A 150 -3.69 -4.91 -13.60
CA ALA A 150 -4.06 -5.18 -14.99
C ALA A 150 -5.45 -4.62 -15.41
N PRO A 151 -6.57 -4.88 -14.70
CA PRO A 151 -7.86 -4.28 -15.04
C PRO A 151 -7.83 -2.75 -14.97
N GLY A 152 -7.09 -2.17 -14.02
CA GLY A 152 -6.92 -0.72 -13.91
C GLY A 152 -6.18 -0.11 -15.10
N ILE A 153 -5.12 -0.79 -15.57
CA ILE A 153 -4.39 -0.41 -16.80
C ILE A 153 -5.33 -0.48 -18.01
N VAL A 154 -6.13 -1.53 -18.15
CA VAL A 154 -7.07 -1.70 -19.28
C VAL A 154 -8.14 -0.61 -19.28
N ALA A 155 -8.74 -0.32 -18.13
CA ALA A 155 -9.74 0.74 -18.00
C ALA A 155 -9.16 2.11 -18.36
N THR A 156 -7.95 2.38 -17.87
CA THR A 156 -7.18 3.60 -18.17
C THR A 156 -6.84 3.69 -19.65
N LEU A 157 -6.40 2.59 -20.25
CA LEU A 157 -6.05 2.48 -21.67
C LEU A 157 -7.25 2.78 -22.57
N ILE A 158 -8.40 2.15 -22.31
CA ILE A 158 -9.62 2.33 -23.12
C ILE A 158 -10.04 3.79 -23.14
N PHE A 159 -10.03 4.44 -21.98
CA PHE A 159 -10.46 5.83 -21.85
C PHE A 159 -9.44 6.82 -22.46
N ALA A 160 -8.15 6.60 -22.21
CA ALA A 160 -7.09 7.52 -22.59
C ALA A 160 -6.64 7.40 -24.06
N LEU A 161 -6.97 6.32 -24.78
CA LEU A 161 -6.49 6.08 -26.15
C LEU A 161 -7.06 7.06 -27.19
N ALA A 162 -8.34 7.41 -27.05
CA ALA A 162 -9.06 8.24 -28.01
C ALA A 162 -8.47 9.66 -28.27
N PRO A 163 -8.08 10.48 -27.27
CA PRO A 163 -7.42 11.75 -27.53
C PRO A 163 -6.08 11.58 -28.25
N GLY A 164 -5.32 10.52 -27.94
CA GLY A 164 -4.05 10.21 -28.58
C GLY A 164 -4.20 9.94 -30.08
N VAL A 165 -5.21 9.15 -30.46
CA VAL A 165 -5.54 8.88 -31.87
C VAL A 165 -6.00 10.14 -32.58
N ARG A 166 -6.95 10.87 -32.00
CA ARG A 166 -7.54 12.08 -32.63
C ARG A 166 -6.51 13.17 -32.85
N MET A 167 -5.68 13.46 -31.85
CA MET A 167 -4.66 14.50 -31.95
C MET A 167 -3.53 14.10 -32.91
N THR A 168 -3.21 12.81 -33.00
CA THR A 168 -2.25 12.31 -34.00
C THR A 168 -2.82 12.43 -35.41
N GLU A 169 -4.08 12.03 -35.61
CA GLU A 169 -4.78 12.17 -36.89
C GLU A 169 -4.82 13.64 -37.34
N LEU A 170 -5.28 14.51 -36.44
CA LEU A 170 -5.40 15.94 -36.68
C LEU A 170 -4.05 16.57 -36.99
N GLY A 171 -3.01 16.26 -36.20
CA GLY A 171 -1.68 16.82 -36.38
C GLY A 171 -1.10 16.53 -37.76
N ILE A 172 -1.29 15.32 -38.27
CA ILE A 172 -0.78 14.92 -39.59
C ILE A 172 -1.60 15.56 -40.71
N ARG A 173 -2.92 15.63 -40.57
CA ARG A 173 -3.81 16.26 -41.56
C ARG A 173 -3.66 17.79 -41.62
N GLN A 174 -3.22 18.43 -40.55
CA GLN A 174 -2.99 19.88 -40.47
C GLN A 174 -1.64 20.32 -41.05
N VAL A 175 -0.76 19.39 -41.43
CA VAL A 175 0.50 19.73 -42.09
C VAL A 175 0.19 20.37 -43.44
N ASP A 176 0.83 21.52 -43.71
CA ASP A 176 0.66 22.27 -44.95
C ASP A 176 0.92 21.36 -46.16
N LYS A 177 -0.08 21.31 -47.04
CA LYS A 177 -0.05 20.46 -48.23
C LYS A 177 1.06 20.89 -49.20
N GLU A 178 1.40 22.17 -49.27
CA GLU A 178 2.47 22.68 -50.13
C GLU A 178 3.84 22.11 -49.72
N LEU A 179 4.07 21.93 -48.41
CA LEU A 179 5.30 21.31 -47.91
C LEU A 179 5.38 19.82 -48.23
N VAL A 180 4.24 19.14 -48.30
CA VAL A 180 4.14 17.72 -48.68
C VAL A 180 4.38 17.57 -50.19
N GLU A 181 3.72 18.38 -51.02
CA GLU A 181 3.89 18.39 -52.48
C GLU A 181 5.33 18.76 -52.87
N ALA A 182 5.96 19.70 -52.16
CA ALA A 182 7.37 20.04 -52.35
C ALA A 182 8.28 18.84 -52.05
N ALA A 183 8.06 18.13 -50.94
CA ALA A 183 8.85 16.95 -50.59
C ALA A 183 8.70 15.82 -51.62
N GLU A 184 7.49 15.61 -52.12
CA GLU A 184 7.20 14.63 -53.18
C GLU A 184 7.89 15.01 -54.51
N ALA A 185 7.91 16.30 -54.86
CA ALA A 185 8.62 16.81 -56.04
C ALA A 185 10.15 16.58 -55.98
N PHE A 186 10.74 16.54 -54.78
CA PHE A 186 12.14 16.15 -54.56
C PHE A 186 12.36 14.62 -54.54
N GLY A 187 11.35 13.81 -54.90
CA GLY A 187 11.45 12.35 -55.02
C GLY A 187 11.43 11.61 -53.69
N THR A 188 10.93 12.22 -52.60
CA THR A 188 10.80 11.51 -51.32
C THR A 188 9.66 10.49 -51.36
N THR A 189 9.92 9.28 -50.84
CA THR A 189 8.89 8.23 -50.76
C THR A 189 7.84 8.58 -49.69
N PRO A 190 6.58 8.12 -49.79
CA PRO A 190 5.54 8.43 -48.81
C PRO A 190 5.91 8.12 -47.35
N ARG A 191 6.72 7.06 -47.14
CA ARG A 191 7.28 6.73 -45.82
C ARG A 191 8.24 7.81 -45.32
N ASN A 192 9.10 8.32 -46.19
CA ASN A 192 10.06 9.38 -45.86
C ASN A 192 9.37 10.74 -45.72
N THR A 193 8.34 11.03 -46.53
CA THR A 193 7.49 12.23 -46.38
C THR A 193 6.81 12.23 -45.02
N LEU A 194 6.22 11.10 -44.62
CA LEU A 194 5.63 10.94 -43.29
C LEU A 194 6.65 11.13 -42.17
N LEU A 195 7.77 10.39 -42.20
CA LEU A 195 8.74 10.38 -41.09
C LEU A 195 9.59 11.66 -41.00
N ARG A 196 9.89 12.31 -42.12
CA ARG A 196 10.82 13.46 -42.16
C ARG A 196 10.15 14.81 -42.34
N VAL A 197 8.90 14.85 -42.80
CA VAL A 197 8.16 16.11 -43.03
C VAL A 197 6.93 16.16 -42.13
N GLN A 198 5.98 15.23 -42.29
CA GLN A 198 4.69 15.33 -41.60
C GLN A 198 4.82 15.12 -40.09
N LEU A 199 5.45 14.03 -39.62
CA LEU A 199 5.57 13.73 -38.18
C LEU A 199 6.32 14.84 -37.41
N PRO A 200 7.46 15.37 -37.87
CA PRO A 200 8.12 16.49 -37.19
C PRO A 200 7.28 17.76 -37.10
N LEU A 201 6.46 18.06 -38.12
CA LEU A 201 5.57 19.22 -38.15
C LEU A 201 4.30 19.01 -37.32
N ALA A 202 3.79 17.77 -37.29
CA ALA A 202 2.63 17.35 -36.50
C ALA A 202 2.95 17.14 -35.00
N LEU A 203 4.25 17.01 -34.66
CA LEU A 203 4.70 16.67 -33.31
C LEU A 203 4.11 17.55 -32.19
N PRO A 204 3.94 18.88 -32.33
CA PRO A 204 3.29 19.68 -31.29
C PRO A 204 1.86 19.20 -30.98
N THR A 205 1.07 18.88 -32.01
CA THR A 205 -0.29 18.37 -31.86
C THR A 205 -0.29 16.94 -31.31
N VAL A 206 0.62 16.08 -31.79
CA VAL A 206 0.80 14.72 -31.25
C VAL A 206 1.16 14.78 -29.75
N MET A 207 2.08 15.65 -29.35
CA MET A 207 2.50 15.83 -27.95
C MET A 207 1.38 16.43 -27.08
N ALA A 208 0.52 17.28 -27.63
CA ALA A 208 -0.70 17.70 -26.94
C ALA A 208 -1.64 16.50 -26.71
N GLY A 209 -1.75 15.60 -27.69
CA GLY A 209 -2.43 14.30 -27.54
C GLY A 209 -1.82 13.44 -26.44
N VAL A 210 -0.49 13.31 -26.41
CA VAL A 210 0.24 12.58 -25.35
C VAL A 210 -0.08 13.15 -23.97
N ASN A 211 -0.08 14.48 -23.82
CA ASN A 211 -0.45 15.12 -22.56
C ASN A 211 -1.89 14.76 -22.16
N GLN A 212 -2.84 14.76 -23.10
CA GLN A 212 -4.22 14.37 -22.81
C GLN A 212 -4.37 12.89 -22.43
N VAL A 213 -3.59 12.00 -23.06
CA VAL A 213 -3.55 10.57 -22.69
C VAL A 213 -3.10 10.43 -21.23
N ILE A 214 -2.05 11.15 -20.83
CA ILE A 214 -1.53 11.12 -19.45
C ILE A 214 -2.54 11.71 -18.46
N MET A 215 -3.09 12.88 -18.77
CA MET A 215 -4.02 13.59 -17.86
C MET A 215 -5.32 12.82 -17.65
N LEU A 216 -5.91 12.29 -18.73
CA LEU A 216 -7.10 11.43 -18.62
C LEU A 216 -6.74 10.07 -18.02
N GLY A 217 -5.52 9.58 -18.27
CA GLY A 217 -5.01 8.36 -17.67
C GLY A 217 -4.93 8.47 -16.15
N LEU A 218 -4.41 9.57 -15.62
CA LEU A 218 -4.35 9.83 -14.18
C LEU A 218 -5.75 9.97 -13.55
N SER A 219 -6.67 10.68 -14.24
CA SER A 219 -8.06 10.76 -13.77
C SER A 219 -8.74 9.39 -13.72
N MET A 220 -8.45 8.53 -14.70
CA MET A 220 -9.04 7.19 -14.77
C MET A 220 -8.37 6.23 -13.78
N ALA A 221 -7.07 6.39 -13.51
CA ALA A 221 -6.35 5.63 -12.47
C ALA A 221 -6.96 5.85 -11.07
N ALA A 222 -7.46 7.07 -10.79
CA ALA A 222 -8.18 7.33 -9.54
C ALA A 222 -9.48 6.50 -9.43
N ILE A 223 -10.20 6.34 -10.54
CA ILE A 223 -11.44 5.55 -10.61
C ILE A 223 -11.12 4.05 -10.59
N ALA A 224 -10.00 3.63 -11.19
CA ALA A 224 -9.53 2.24 -11.17
C ALA A 224 -9.24 1.72 -9.75
N GLY A 225 -8.99 2.60 -8.78
CA GLY A 225 -8.87 2.24 -7.36
C GLY A 225 -10.04 1.41 -6.81
N MET A 226 -11.24 1.56 -7.39
CA MET A 226 -12.44 0.79 -6.99
C MET A 226 -12.38 -0.71 -7.30
N VAL A 227 -11.41 -1.15 -8.12
CA VAL A 227 -11.28 -2.56 -8.53
C VAL A 227 -10.09 -3.26 -7.89
N GLY A 228 -9.64 -2.76 -6.73
CA GLY A 228 -8.55 -3.38 -5.96
C GLY A 228 -7.15 -3.08 -6.50
N THR A 229 -6.97 -2.00 -7.28
CA THR A 229 -5.62 -1.61 -7.76
C THR A 229 -4.80 -0.87 -6.69
N GLY A 230 -5.42 -0.51 -5.56
CA GLY A 230 -4.82 0.34 -4.53
C GLY A 230 -4.50 1.76 -5.01
N GLY A 231 -3.45 2.35 -4.45
CA GLY A 231 -2.96 3.68 -4.83
C GLY A 231 -3.86 4.83 -4.35
N LEU A 232 -3.57 6.03 -4.84
CA LEU A 232 -4.35 7.24 -4.52
C LEU A 232 -5.82 7.11 -4.93
N GLY A 233 -6.11 6.33 -5.98
CA GLY A 233 -7.48 5.98 -6.34
C GLY A 233 -8.18 5.20 -5.23
N GLY A 234 -7.54 4.14 -4.74
CA GLY A 234 -8.01 3.38 -3.57
C GLY A 234 -8.20 4.30 -2.35
N ALA A 235 -7.21 5.15 -2.06
CA ALA A 235 -7.29 6.11 -0.96
C ALA A 235 -8.48 7.07 -1.09
N VAL A 236 -8.78 7.59 -2.29
CA VAL A 236 -9.96 8.44 -2.52
C VAL A 236 -11.25 7.65 -2.28
N ILE A 237 -11.35 6.42 -2.78
CA ILE A 237 -12.56 5.60 -2.64
C ILE A 237 -12.77 5.19 -1.18
N GLU A 238 -11.69 4.88 -0.47
CA GLU A 238 -11.71 4.67 0.98
C GLU A 238 -12.14 5.93 1.73
N SER A 239 -11.65 7.11 1.34
CA SER A 239 -12.03 8.39 1.96
C SER A 239 -13.52 8.68 1.82
N ILE A 240 -14.08 8.32 0.66
CA ILE A 240 -15.50 8.38 0.43
C ILE A 240 -16.12 7.38 1.38
N GLY A 241 -15.81 6.08 1.27
CA GLY A 241 -16.33 4.96 2.08
C GLY A 241 -16.39 5.17 3.59
N GLN A 242 -15.48 5.95 4.17
CA GLN A 242 -15.40 6.20 5.60
C GLN A 242 -15.78 7.64 6.02
N LEU A 243 -16.34 8.46 5.10
CA LEU A 243 -16.62 9.88 5.33
C LEU A 243 -15.43 10.74 5.80
N ASN A 244 -14.22 10.33 5.44
CA ASN A 244 -13.01 10.99 5.88
C ASN A 244 -12.62 12.14 4.92
N ILE A 245 -13.12 13.34 5.23
CA ILE A 245 -12.82 14.56 4.47
C ILE A 245 -11.32 14.89 4.49
N GLY A 246 -10.63 14.60 5.59
CA GLY A 246 -9.19 14.84 5.75
C GLY A 246 -8.39 14.08 4.70
N LEU A 247 -8.54 12.75 4.69
CA LEU A 247 -7.83 11.93 3.71
C LEU A 247 -8.35 12.16 2.28
N GLY A 248 -9.65 12.40 2.08
CA GLY A 248 -10.15 12.77 0.75
C GLY A 248 -9.46 14.03 0.21
N SER A 249 -9.16 14.99 1.10
CA SER A 249 -8.40 16.21 0.77
C SER A 249 -6.93 15.92 0.53
N GLU A 250 -6.27 15.11 1.37
CA GLU A 250 -4.86 14.71 1.24
C GLU A 250 -4.61 13.92 -0.03
N ALA A 251 -5.42 12.88 -0.29
CA ALA A 251 -5.36 12.08 -1.52
C ALA A 251 -5.69 12.93 -2.76
N GLY A 252 -6.66 13.84 -2.66
CA GLY A 252 -6.95 14.81 -3.72
C GLY A 252 -5.77 15.73 -4.04
N ILE A 253 -5.11 16.28 -3.02
CA ILE A 253 -3.89 17.10 -3.18
C ILE A 253 -2.76 16.26 -3.76
N ALA A 254 -2.61 15.01 -3.32
CA ALA A 254 -1.59 14.10 -3.83
C ALA A 254 -1.77 13.83 -5.34
N ILE A 255 -3.00 13.54 -5.77
CA ILE A 255 -3.35 13.39 -7.20
C ILE A 255 -3.01 14.67 -7.96
N VAL A 256 -3.33 15.85 -7.40
CA VAL A 256 -3.01 17.15 -8.02
C VAL A 256 -1.49 17.36 -8.14
N ILE A 257 -0.69 17.00 -7.13
CA ILE A 257 0.77 17.09 -7.18
C ILE A 257 1.33 16.21 -8.31
N LEU A 258 0.87 14.95 -8.41
CA LEU A 258 1.25 14.06 -9.50
C LEU A 258 0.80 14.61 -10.86
N ALA A 259 -0.42 15.12 -10.96
CA ALA A 259 -0.97 15.71 -12.18
C ALA A 259 -0.13 16.91 -12.65
N ILE A 260 0.21 17.82 -11.73
CA ILE A 260 1.05 18.97 -12.02
C ILE A 260 2.44 18.50 -12.44
N TYR A 261 3.04 17.54 -11.74
CA TYR A 261 4.36 17.03 -12.11
C TYR A 261 4.34 16.45 -13.54
N LEU A 262 3.41 15.56 -13.83
CA LEU A 262 3.25 14.89 -15.13
C LEU A 262 2.96 15.86 -16.27
N ASP A 263 1.99 16.79 -16.10
CA ASP A 263 1.69 17.84 -17.09
C ASP A 263 2.94 18.68 -17.38
N ARG A 264 3.62 19.09 -16.31
CA ARG A 264 4.75 20.02 -16.43
C ARG A 264 5.92 19.37 -17.13
N MET A 265 6.24 18.11 -16.83
CA MET A 265 7.33 17.36 -17.45
C MET A 265 7.01 17.03 -18.91
N THR A 266 5.80 16.54 -19.20
CA THR A 266 5.38 16.20 -20.56
C THR A 266 5.34 17.40 -21.49
N SER A 267 4.76 18.52 -21.02
CA SER A 267 4.75 19.79 -21.75
C SER A 267 6.17 20.29 -22.03
N ALA A 268 7.08 20.17 -21.07
CA ALA A 268 8.47 20.57 -21.26
C ALA A 268 9.18 19.72 -22.32
N LEU A 269 8.99 18.40 -22.30
CA LEU A 269 9.51 17.50 -23.33
C LEU A 269 8.98 17.87 -24.73
N GLY A 270 7.68 18.15 -24.86
CA GLY A 270 7.09 18.59 -26.13
C GLY A 270 7.77 19.83 -26.73
N THR A 271 8.14 20.80 -25.89
CA THR A 271 8.88 21.99 -26.35
C THR A 271 10.32 21.72 -26.76
N GLN A 272 10.99 20.72 -26.15
CA GLN A 272 12.39 20.38 -26.46
C GLN A 272 12.50 19.54 -27.74
N VAL A 273 11.55 18.63 -27.98
CA VAL A 273 11.59 17.72 -29.14
C VAL A 273 11.10 18.44 -30.41
N SER A 274 10.16 19.38 -30.30
CA SER A 274 9.67 20.18 -31.44
C SER A 274 10.74 21.13 -32.01
N PRO A 275 11.04 21.10 -33.32
CA PRO A 275 11.92 22.08 -33.97
C PRO A 275 11.43 23.54 -33.83
N LEU A 276 10.11 23.74 -33.85
CA LEU A 276 9.47 25.04 -33.65
C LEU A 276 9.48 25.47 -32.18
N GLY A 277 9.26 24.51 -31.27
CA GLY A 277 9.37 24.72 -29.82
C GLY A 277 10.77 25.15 -29.39
N ARG A 278 11.82 24.53 -29.95
CA ARG A 278 13.22 24.93 -29.73
C ARG A 278 13.49 26.38 -30.15
N ARG A 279 12.97 26.81 -31.29
CA ARG A 279 13.10 28.20 -31.79
C ARG A 279 12.34 29.20 -30.90
N ALA A 280 11.12 28.87 -30.48
CA ALA A 280 10.33 29.70 -29.57
C ALA A 280 10.99 29.83 -28.19
N ALA A 281 11.48 28.73 -27.63
CA ALA A 281 12.21 28.71 -26.36
C ALA A 281 13.52 29.50 -26.44
N ALA A 282 14.25 29.43 -27.57
CA ALA A 282 15.46 30.23 -27.79
C ALA A 282 15.15 31.74 -27.84
N LYS A 283 14.04 32.14 -28.48
CA LYS A 283 13.59 33.55 -28.56
C LYS A 283 13.16 34.09 -27.19
N ALA A 284 12.43 33.30 -26.39
CA ALA A 284 12.06 33.67 -25.03
C ALA A 284 13.26 33.79 -24.08
N ARG A 285 14.32 32.99 -24.28
CA ARG A 285 15.57 33.06 -23.51
C ARG A 285 16.37 34.33 -23.77
N ALA A 286 16.35 34.84 -25.01
CA ALA A 286 17.02 36.09 -25.36
C ALA A 286 16.42 37.32 -24.65
N ALA A 287 15.21 37.20 -24.09
CA ALA A 287 14.48 38.30 -23.45
C ALA A 287 14.63 38.39 -21.91
N LYS A 288 15.23 37.41 -21.21
CA LYS A 288 15.37 37.42 -19.74
C LYS A 288 16.84 37.62 -19.28
N GLY A 289 17.09 38.75 -18.59
CA GLY A 289 18.42 39.29 -18.29
C GLY A 289 19.11 38.87 -16.99
N MET A 290 18.88 37.68 -16.41
CA MET A 290 19.65 37.22 -15.23
C MET A 290 20.21 35.80 -15.41
N LYS A 291 21.55 35.68 -15.34
CA LYS A 291 22.33 34.46 -15.66
C LYS A 291 22.31 33.37 -14.58
N ILE A 292 21.98 33.68 -13.32
CA ILE A 292 22.06 32.71 -12.20
C ILE A 292 20.81 31.81 -12.12
N TRP A 293 19.64 32.29 -12.54
CA TRP A 293 18.37 31.53 -12.50
C TRP A 293 18.02 30.83 -13.82
N SER A 294 18.90 30.92 -14.82
CA SER A 294 18.73 30.34 -16.15
C SER A 294 19.77 29.25 -16.48
N TYR A 295 20.62 28.89 -15.51
CA TYR A 295 21.62 27.86 -15.69
C TYR A 295 20.97 26.48 -15.82
N ARG A 296 21.19 25.82 -16.97
CA ARG A 296 20.89 24.41 -17.18
C ARG A 296 22.19 23.67 -17.44
N PRO A 297 22.47 22.56 -16.75
CA PRO A 297 23.61 21.71 -17.07
C PRO A 297 23.47 21.18 -18.50
N ARG A 298 24.60 21.04 -19.21
CA ARG A 298 24.66 20.41 -20.54
C ARG A 298 24.02 19.01 -20.46
N PRO A 299 23.32 18.52 -21.51
CA PRO A 299 22.62 17.23 -21.49
C PRO A 299 23.49 16.07 -20.98
N GLN A 300 24.79 16.10 -21.29
CA GLN A 300 25.78 15.13 -20.85
C GLN A 300 25.93 15.07 -19.32
N VAL A 301 25.95 16.22 -18.63
CA VAL A 301 26.10 16.30 -17.17
C VAL A 301 24.80 15.90 -16.45
N ALA A 302 23.64 16.20 -17.06
CA ALA A 302 22.33 15.82 -16.53
C ALA A 302 22.05 14.31 -16.70
N VAL A 303 22.43 13.73 -17.85
CA VAL A 303 22.37 12.28 -18.07
C VAL A 303 23.31 11.57 -17.10
N ILE A 304 24.52 12.10 -16.86
CA ILE A 304 25.42 11.55 -15.84
C ILE A 304 24.78 11.64 -14.44
N GLY A 305 24.15 12.75 -14.07
CA GLY A 305 23.47 12.87 -12.76
C GLY A 305 22.29 11.90 -12.57
N VAL A 306 21.44 11.74 -13.59
CA VAL A 306 20.32 10.79 -13.59
C VAL A 306 20.82 9.35 -13.61
N VAL A 307 21.84 9.05 -14.41
CA VAL A 307 22.45 7.71 -14.49
C VAL A 307 23.20 7.37 -13.21
N VAL A 308 23.89 8.32 -12.57
CA VAL A 308 24.55 8.12 -11.28
C VAL A 308 23.52 7.90 -10.18
N LEU A 309 22.45 8.69 -10.12
CA LEU A 309 21.36 8.46 -9.16
C LEU A 309 20.63 7.14 -9.41
N ALA A 310 20.41 6.76 -10.67
CA ALA A 310 19.83 5.47 -11.05
C ALA A 310 20.77 4.28 -10.81
N LEU A 311 22.09 4.46 -10.92
CA LEU A 311 23.09 3.44 -10.60
C LEU A 311 23.32 3.32 -9.09
N VAL A 312 23.12 4.38 -8.31
CA VAL A 312 23.13 4.33 -6.84
C VAL A 312 21.85 3.64 -6.35
N ALA A 313 20.68 3.98 -6.91
CA ALA A 313 19.41 3.31 -6.59
C ALA A 313 19.38 1.85 -7.07
N GLY A 314 19.83 1.57 -8.31
CA GLY A 314 19.90 0.23 -8.88
C GLY A 314 21.02 -0.62 -8.30
N GLY A 315 22.15 -0.01 -7.91
CA GLY A 315 23.29 -0.68 -7.29
C GLY A 315 22.96 -1.20 -5.89
N MET A 316 22.19 -0.46 -5.08
CA MET A 316 21.78 -0.94 -3.75
C MET A 316 20.78 -2.10 -3.81
N SER A 317 20.02 -2.25 -4.91
CA SER A 317 19.08 -3.36 -5.09
C SER A 317 19.70 -4.58 -5.82
N ILE A 318 20.59 -4.36 -6.81
CA ILE A 318 21.22 -5.45 -7.58
C ILE A 318 22.31 -6.18 -6.78
N PHE A 319 22.94 -5.52 -5.80
CA PHE A 319 23.81 -6.19 -4.83
C PHE A 319 23.05 -6.76 -3.62
N GLY A 320 21.73 -6.57 -3.55
CA GLY A 320 20.82 -7.20 -2.58
C GLY A 320 20.14 -8.47 -3.11
N GLY A 321 20.77 -9.16 -4.07
CA GLY A 321 20.24 -10.36 -4.69
C GLY A 321 20.40 -11.63 -3.84
N GLY A 322 19.31 -12.01 -3.17
CA GLY A 322 18.87 -13.41 -3.07
C GLY A 322 19.52 -14.28 -2.01
N SER A 323 19.03 -14.21 -0.78
CA SER A 323 18.96 -15.41 0.06
C SER A 323 17.76 -16.25 -0.39
N ALA A 324 18.03 -17.22 -1.28
CA ALA A 324 17.15 -18.37 -1.43
C ALA A 324 16.98 -19.01 -0.04
N GLY A 325 15.72 -19.26 0.31
CA GLY A 325 15.29 -19.56 1.67
C GLY A 325 16.05 -20.69 2.35
N SER A 326 16.64 -20.36 3.50
CA SER A 326 16.68 -21.29 4.61
C SER A 326 15.25 -21.37 5.18
N ALA A 327 14.59 -22.52 5.01
CA ALA A 327 13.33 -22.79 5.67
C ALA A 327 13.49 -22.52 7.19
N PRO A 328 12.67 -21.65 7.80
CA PRO A 328 12.70 -21.50 9.25
C PRO A 328 12.28 -22.84 9.87
N ALA A 329 12.92 -23.20 10.98
CA ALA A 329 12.39 -24.26 11.84
C ALA A 329 10.94 -23.89 12.21
N ALA A 330 10.01 -24.83 12.03
CA ALA A 330 8.59 -24.65 12.29
C ALA A 330 8.37 -24.12 13.72
N ASP A 331 8.02 -22.84 13.86
CA ASP A 331 7.43 -22.30 15.07
C ASP A 331 6.01 -22.87 15.15
N ALA A 332 5.65 -23.54 16.25
CA ALA A 332 4.32 -24.11 16.43
C ALA A 332 3.19 -23.04 16.39
N LYS A 333 3.55 -21.75 16.48
CA LYS A 333 2.63 -20.62 16.27
C LYS A 333 2.61 -20.12 14.82
N ASN A 334 3.63 -20.41 14.01
CA ASN A 334 3.72 -20.04 12.60
C ASN A 334 3.08 -21.14 11.73
N ILE A 335 1.77 -21.06 11.60
CA ILE A 335 0.97 -21.95 10.75
C ILE A 335 1.12 -21.58 9.26
N GLY A 336 1.30 -20.29 8.96
CA GLY A 336 1.29 -19.77 7.59
C GLY A 336 2.57 -20.01 6.80
N ASN A 337 3.74 -20.08 7.45
CA ASN A 337 5.05 -20.23 6.79
C ASN A 337 5.27 -19.22 5.64
N GLY A 338 4.78 -17.99 5.79
CA GLY A 338 4.84 -16.94 4.76
C GLY A 338 3.91 -17.19 3.57
N LYS A 339 2.93 -18.10 3.68
CA LYS A 339 1.91 -18.28 2.65
C LYS A 339 1.08 -17.00 2.53
N LYS A 340 0.91 -16.54 1.30
CA LYS A 340 0.05 -15.41 0.98
C LYS A 340 -1.43 -15.78 1.12
N VAL A 341 -2.21 -14.87 1.71
CA VAL A 341 -3.68 -14.96 1.80
C VAL A 341 -4.28 -13.60 1.47
N THR A 342 -5.24 -13.56 0.55
CA THR A 342 -5.89 -12.31 0.14
C THR A 342 -7.31 -12.21 0.71
N ILE A 343 -7.57 -11.19 1.51
CA ILE A 343 -8.89 -10.91 2.11
C ILE A 343 -9.53 -9.73 1.39
N GLY A 344 -10.70 -9.94 0.81
CA GLY A 344 -11.48 -8.85 0.19
C GLY A 344 -12.55 -8.34 1.15
N TYR A 345 -12.78 -7.02 1.16
CA TYR A 345 -13.79 -6.44 2.05
C TYR A 345 -14.58 -5.31 1.38
N ILE A 346 -15.84 -5.18 1.80
CA ILE A 346 -16.68 -4.01 1.51
C ILE A 346 -16.36 -2.98 2.59
N PRO A 347 -16.24 -1.67 2.28
CA PRO A 347 -15.89 -0.64 3.26
C PRO A 347 -17.05 -0.30 4.21
N TRP A 348 -17.79 -1.30 4.67
CA TRP A 348 -18.75 -1.21 5.78
C TRP A 348 -18.00 -1.45 7.09
N ASP A 349 -18.43 -0.81 8.18
CA ASP A 349 -17.70 -0.79 9.45
C ASP A 349 -17.39 -2.21 9.97
N GLU A 350 -18.38 -3.11 9.91
CA GLU A 350 -18.26 -4.50 10.32
C GLU A 350 -17.33 -5.31 9.39
N GLY A 351 -17.37 -5.02 8.08
CA GLY A 351 -16.52 -5.63 7.07
C GLY A 351 -15.05 -5.24 7.26
N VAL A 352 -14.79 -3.96 7.55
CA VAL A 352 -13.47 -3.43 7.90
C VAL A 352 -12.99 -4.05 9.21
N ALA A 353 -13.81 -4.01 10.26
CA ALA A 353 -13.45 -4.52 11.59
C ALA A 353 -13.06 -6.00 11.55
N SER A 354 -13.91 -6.84 10.97
CA SER A 354 -13.66 -8.28 10.85
C SER A 354 -12.46 -8.58 9.95
N THR A 355 -12.29 -7.87 8.83
CA THR A 355 -11.16 -8.08 7.91
C THR A 355 -9.81 -7.77 8.54
N PHE A 356 -9.68 -6.59 9.16
CA PHE A 356 -8.40 -6.20 9.77
C PHE A 356 -8.11 -6.99 11.06
N LEU A 357 -9.14 -7.46 11.77
CA LEU A 357 -8.98 -8.45 12.85
C LEU A 357 -8.37 -9.75 12.32
N TRP A 358 -8.95 -10.33 11.25
CA TRP A 358 -8.42 -11.55 10.64
C TRP A 358 -7.04 -11.35 10.03
N LYS A 359 -6.76 -10.18 9.45
CA LYS A 359 -5.42 -9.82 8.98
C LYS A 359 -4.40 -9.90 10.12
N GLU A 360 -4.64 -9.22 11.24
CA GLU A 360 -3.74 -9.27 12.41
C GLU A 360 -3.58 -10.70 12.96
N ILE A 361 -4.68 -11.45 13.07
CA ILE A 361 -4.65 -12.83 13.56
C ILE A 361 -3.79 -13.72 12.64
N LEU A 362 -4.00 -13.66 11.33
CA LEU A 362 -3.27 -14.49 10.37
C LEU A 362 -1.80 -14.07 10.27
N GLU A 363 -1.47 -12.78 10.32
CA GLU A 363 -0.08 -12.30 10.40
C GLU A 363 0.61 -12.80 11.67
N GLN A 364 -0.06 -12.77 12.83
CA GLN A 364 0.45 -13.38 14.07
C GLN A 364 0.61 -14.90 14.00
N ARG A 365 -0.07 -15.56 13.05
CA ARG A 365 0.08 -16.98 12.72
C ARG A 365 1.02 -17.22 11.54
N GLY A 366 1.75 -16.19 11.09
CA GLY A 366 2.84 -16.26 10.12
C GLY A 366 2.41 -16.37 8.66
N PHE A 367 1.21 -15.88 8.32
CA PHE A 367 0.80 -15.66 6.93
C PHE A 367 1.24 -14.25 6.47
N GLU A 368 1.41 -14.09 5.15
CA GLU A 368 1.50 -12.77 4.52
C GLU A 368 0.09 -12.40 4.03
N VAL A 369 -0.51 -11.34 4.55
CA VAL A 369 -1.93 -11.06 4.31
C VAL A 369 -2.11 -9.75 3.55
N GLU A 370 -2.79 -9.85 2.41
CA GLU A 370 -3.16 -8.71 1.59
C GLU A 370 -4.67 -8.44 1.77
N ALA A 371 -5.02 -7.26 2.28
CA ALA A 371 -6.41 -6.84 2.46
C ALA A 371 -6.81 -5.83 1.38
N GLU A 372 -7.80 -6.15 0.56
CA GLU A 372 -8.21 -5.37 -0.61
C GLU A 372 -9.65 -4.89 -0.50
N GLN A 373 -9.86 -3.59 -0.71
CA GLN A 373 -11.19 -2.98 -0.69
C GLN A 373 -11.91 -3.17 -2.03
N PHE A 374 -13.19 -3.54 -1.97
CA PHE A 374 -14.06 -3.71 -3.13
C PHE A 374 -15.48 -3.18 -2.88
N GLU A 375 -16.20 -2.95 -3.97
CA GLU A 375 -17.66 -2.94 -3.97
C GLU A 375 -18.22 -4.37 -3.94
N ALA A 376 -19.47 -4.56 -3.47
CA ALA A 376 -20.07 -5.90 -3.32
C ALA A 376 -20.02 -6.73 -4.62
N GLY A 377 -20.48 -6.18 -5.75
CA GLY A 377 -20.50 -6.90 -7.03
C GLY A 377 -19.11 -7.38 -7.51
N PRO A 378 -18.10 -6.48 -7.58
CA PRO A 378 -16.71 -6.84 -7.84
C PRO A 378 -16.14 -7.88 -6.86
N LEU A 379 -16.42 -7.78 -5.55
CA LEU A 379 -15.93 -8.72 -4.55
C LEU A 379 -16.43 -10.15 -4.80
N TYR A 380 -17.74 -10.32 -5.01
CA TYR A 380 -18.32 -11.64 -5.35
C TYR A 380 -17.76 -12.20 -6.66
N THR A 381 -17.45 -11.33 -7.62
CA THR A 381 -16.81 -11.73 -8.88
C THR A 381 -15.38 -12.19 -8.64
N ALA A 382 -14.61 -11.46 -7.82
CA ALA A 382 -13.23 -11.79 -7.47
C ALA A 382 -13.11 -13.12 -6.71
N LEU A 383 -14.02 -13.38 -5.75
CA LEU A 383 -14.10 -14.65 -5.02
C LEU A 383 -14.42 -15.83 -5.95
N ALA A 384 -15.39 -15.65 -6.85
CA ALA A 384 -15.82 -16.71 -7.77
C ALA A 384 -14.71 -17.14 -8.73
N GLN A 385 -13.78 -16.22 -9.02
CA GLN A 385 -12.60 -16.45 -9.86
C GLN A 385 -11.38 -16.92 -9.06
N GLY A 386 -11.43 -16.90 -7.74
CA GLY A 386 -10.31 -17.24 -6.87
C GLY A 386 -9.20 -16.20 -6.81
N ASN A 387 -9.46 -14.94 -7.20
CA ASN A 387 -8.50 -13.84 -7.04
C ASN A 387 -8.45 -13.31 -5.60
N VAL A 388 -9.54 -13.47 -4.86
CA VAL A 388 -9.63 -13.21 -3.41
C VAL A 388 -9.90 -14.56 -2.74
N ASP A 389 -9.19 -14.84 -1.66
CA ASP A 389 -9.32 -16.12 -0.95
C ASP A 389 -10.62 -16.18 -0.15
N PHE A 390 -10.89 -15.15 0.67
CA PHE A 390 -12.13 -15.04 1.43
C PHE A 390 -12.51 -13.59 1.76
N GLN A 391 -13.76 -13.44 2.21
CA GLN A 391 -14.29 -12.25 2.86
C GLN A 391 -15.10 -12.64 4.08
N THR A 392 -15.33 -11.72 4.99
CA THR A 392 -16.17 -11.93 6.18
C THR A 392 -17.54 -11.26 6.07
N ASP A 393 -17.84 -10.49 5.02
CA ASP A 393 -19.01 -9.60 5.00
C ASP A 393 -20.14 -10.08 4.05
N GLY A 394 -20.43 -11.38 4.10
CA GLY A 394 -21.46 -12.03 3.28
C GLY A 394 -22.85 -11.97 3.90
N TRP A 395 -23.60 -10.88 3.72
CA TRP A 395 -24.99 -10.76 4.21
C TRP A 395 -25.97 -11.68 3.46
N LEU A 396 -26.35 -12.81 4.07
CA LEU A 396 -27.19 -13.85 3.48
C LEU A 396 -28.33 -14.27 4.42
N PRO A 397 -29.49 -14.72 3.88
CA PRO A 397 -29.77 -14.99 2.48
C PRO A 397 -30.36 -13.80 1.69
N THR A 398 -30.62 -12.67 2.32
CA THR A 398 -31.52 -11.64 1.80
C THR A 398 -30.80 -10.53 1.06
N THR A 399 -29.82 -9.87 1.69
CA THR A 399 -29.10 -8.73 1.10
C THR A 399 -28.38 -9.20 -0.16
N HIS A 400 -27.44 -10.14 -0.06
CA HIS A 400 -26.65 -10.58 -1.20
C HIS A 400 -27.29 -11.72 -2.01
N GLU A 401 -28.61 -11.90 -1.95
CA GLU A 401 -29.33 -12.98 -2.65
C GLU A 401 -29.01 -13.04 -4.16
N ALA A 402 -28.97 -11.88 -4.82
CA ALA A 402 -28.72 -11.79 -6.25
C ALA A 402 -27.31 -12.28 -6.63
N TYR A 403 -26.31 -11.94 -5.82
CA TYR A 403 -24.94 -12.40 -6.01
C TYR A 403 -24.80 -13.88 -5.66
N TRP A 404 -25.45 -14.34 -4.58
CA TRP A 404 -25.45 -15.75 -4.19
C TRP A 404 -26.10 -16.65 -5.24
N LYS A 405 -27.24 -16.24 -5.82
CA LYS A 405 -27.87 -16.95 -6.94
C LYS A 405 -26.96 -17.06 -8.15
N LYS A 406 -26.17 -16.02 -8.42
CA LYS A 406 -25.26 -15.96 -9.58
C LYS A 406 -23.99 -16.78 -9.35
N TYR A 407 -23.34 -16.61 -8.22
CA TYR A 407 -21.98 -17.09 -7.96
C TYR A 407 -21.88 -18.19 -6.90
N GLY A 408 -22.91 -18.43 -6.08
CA GLY A 408 -22.84 -19.33 -4.92
C GLY A 408 -22.45 -20.78 -5.23
N LYS A 409 -22.62 -21.25 -6.48
CA LYS A 409 -22.11 -22.57 -6.90
C LYS A 409 -20.57 -22.62 -7.02
N GLN A 410 -19.93 -21.47 -7.22
CA GLN A 410 -18.49 -21.27 -7.37
C GLN A 410 -17.84 -20.75 -6.07
N LEU A 411 -18.61 -20.64 -5.00
CA LEU A 411 -18.16 -20.16 -3.70
C LEU A 411 -18.36 -21.24 -2.64
N ASP A 412 -17.66 -21.08 -1.52
CA ASP A 412 -17.90 -21.83 -0.29
C ASP A 412 -18.38 -20.86 0.79
N ASP A 413 -19.53 -21.16 1.39
CA ASP A 413 -20.04 -20.50 2.60
C ASP A 413 -19.46 -21.23 3.81
N LEU A 414 -18.66 -20.53 4.59
CA LEU A 414 -18.01 -21.04 5.79
C LEU A 414 -18.89 -20.85 7.05
N GLY A 415 -20.07 -20.26 6.90
CA GLY A 415 -21.04 -20.08 7.98
C GLY A 415 -21.20 -18.64 8.43
N ALA A 416 -22.31 -18.39 9.13
CA ALA A 416 -22.61 -17.10 9.75
C ALA A 416 -21.82 -16.94 11.06
N TRP A 417 -21.09 -15.83 11.19
CA TRP A 417 -20.36 -15.47 12.41
C TRP A 417 -21.08 -14.42 13.26
N TYR A 418 -22.13 -13.79 12.69
CA TYR A 418 -23.02 -12.86 13.38
C TYR A 418 -24.44 -12.98 12.80
N ASP A 419 -25.48 -13.09 13.63
CA ASP A 419 -26.86 -13.43 13.22
C ASP A 419 -27.93 -12.43 13.68
N GLU A 420 -27.57 -11.42 14.48
CA GLU A 420 -28.49 -10.41 15.00
C GLU A 420 -28.61 -9.20 14.06
N THR A 421 -28.89 -9.43 12.77
CA THR A 421 -28.96 -8.34 11.78
C THR A 421 -30.38 -7.91 11.40
N SER A 422 -30.51 -6.66 10.96
CA SER A 422 -31.74 -6.16 10.34
C SER A 422 -31.46 -5.09 9.30
N LEU A 423 -32.32 -5.03 8.29
CA LEU A 423 -32.33 -4.00 7.24
C LEU A 423 -33.48 -3.03 7.51
N GLU A 424 -33.22 -1.72 7.44
CA GLU A 424 -34.16 -0.71 7.88
C GLU A 424 -34.27 0.48 6.91
N LEU A 425 -35.45 1.11 6.90
CA LEU A 425 -35.51 2.56 6.70
C LEU A 425 -35.50 3.21 8.06
N THR A 426 -34.72 4.29 8.19
CA THR A 426 -34.46 4.94 9.45
C THR A 426 -34.72 6.43 9.35
N VAL A 427 -35.35 6.97 10.38
CA VAL A 427 -35.63 8.41 10.53
C VAL A 427 -35.09 8.89 11.88
N PRO A 428 -34.74 10.17 12.03
CA PRO A 428 -34.38 10.71 13.34
C PRO A 428 -35.54 10.66 14.35
N ALA A 429 -35.23 10.47 15.63
CA ALA A 429 -36.23 10.32 16.69
C ALA A 429 -37.14 11.55 16.88
N TYR A 430 -36.67 12.74 16.48
CA TYR A 430 -37.48 13.97 16.50
C TYR A 430 -38.65 13.97 15.50
N MET A 431 -38.75 12.96 14.62
CA MET A 431 -39.88 12.79 13.71
C MET A 431 -41.01 11.99 14.36
N GLU A 432 -41.73 12.61 15.30
CA GLU A 432 -42.74 11.94 16.14
C GLU A 432 -43.85 11.22 15.34
N ASP A 433 -44.23 11.74 14.17
CA ASP A 433 -45.33 11.19 13.36
C ASP A 433 -44.95 10.01 12.44
N VAL A 434 -43.72 9.48 12.53
CA VAL A 434 -43.23 8.41 11.64
C VAL A 434 -42.55 7.29 12.43
N ASP A 435 -43.23 6.16 12.61
CA ASP A 435 -42.74 5.00 13.39
C ASP A 435 -42.72 3.68 12.59
N SER A 436 -43.37 3.64 11.43
CA SER A 436 -43.47 2.47 10.56
C SER A 436 -43.33 2.84 9.08
N LEU A 437 -43.05 1.84 8.25
CA LEU A 437 -43.03 2.00 6.79
C LEU A 437 -44.40 2.46 6.24
N GLU A 438 -45.50 2.13 6.92
CA GLU A 438 -46.85 2.58 6.53
C GLU A 438 -47.02 4.09 6.73
N ASP A 439 -46.35 4.67 7.73
CA ASP A 439 -46.46 6.08 8.09
C ASP A 439 -45.79 7.02 7.07
N LEU A 440 -44.93 6.50 6.18
CA LEU A 440 -44.32 7.27 5.10
C LEU A 440 -45.35 7.64 4.01
N LYS A 441 -46.41 6.86 3.88
CA LYS A 441 -47.40 7.07 2.82
C LYS A 441 -48.11 8.41 2.98
N GLY A 442 -48.17 9.18 1.90
CA GLY A 442 -48.73 10.53 1.88
C GLY A 442 -47.84 11.60 2.52
N LYS A 443 -46.61 11.27 2.94
CA LYS A 443 -45.65 12.21 3.53
C LYS A 443 -44.46 12.53 2.63
N ALA A 444 -44.50 12.17 1.34
CA ALA A 444 -43.40 12.39 0.40
C ALA A 444 -42.89 13.85 0.37
N ASP A 445 -43.80 14.83 0.39
CA ASP A 445 -43.43 16.26 0.40
C ASP A 445 -42.55 16.65 1.59
N LEU A 446 -42.71 15.98 2.75
CA LEU A 446 -41.90 16.22 3.95
C LEU A 446 -40.41 15.88 3.71
N PHE A 447 -40.15 14.89 2.85
CA PHE A 447 -38.81 14.41 2.52
C PHE A 447 -38.37 14.84 1.11
N GLY A 448 -39.09 15.77 0.47
CA GLY A 448 -38.83 16.19 -0.91
C GLY A 448 -38.99 15.06 -1.94
N GLY A 449 -39.82 14.07 -1.64
CA GLY A 449 -40.09 12.90 -2.48
C GLY A 449 -38.92 11.91 -2.56
N LYS A 450 -37.99 11.93 -1.59
CA LYS A 450 -36.74 11.17 -1.67
C LYS A 450 -36.51 10.28 -0.47
N ILE A 451 -35.92 9.11 -0.73
CA ILE A 451 -35.27 8.27 0.29
C ILE A 451 -33.78 8.25 -0.05
N THR A 452 -32.94 8.65 0.91
CA THR A 452 -31.49 8.66 0.72
C THR A 452 -30.95 7.25 0.90
N GLY A 453 -30.53 6.64 -0.20
CA GLY A 453 -30.01 5.27 -0.23
C GLY A 453 -28.48 5.22 -0.17
N ILE A 454 -27.94 4.00 -0.14
CA ILE A 454 -26.50 3.71 -0.18
C ILE A 454 -26.03 3.32 -1.59
N GLU A 455 -24.95 2.54 -1.71
CA GLU A 455 -24.42 2.05 -2.99
C GLU A 455 -25.48 1.28 -3.77
N SER A 456 -25.65 1.60 -5.06
CA SER A 456 -26.60 0.87 -5.93
C SER A 456 -26.28 -0.63 -6.08
N SER A 457 -25.04 -1.02 -5.81
CA SER A 457 -24.54 -2.40 -5.79
C SER A 457 -24.99 -3.16 -4.53
N ALA A 458 -25.40 -2.46 -3.47
CA ALA A 458 -25.83 -3.07 -2.22
C ALA A 458 -27.15 -3.83 -2.40
N GLY A 459 -27.20 -5.03 -1.83
CA GLY A 459 -28.35 -5.92 -1.92
C GLY A 459 -29.68 -5.32 -1.47
N MET A 460 -29.63 -4.61 -0.33
CA MET A 460 -30.72 -3.84 0.26
C MET A 460 -31.35 -2.86 -0.74
N MET A 461 -30.55 -2.18 -1.56
CA MET A 461 -31.04 -1.16 -2.50
C MET A 461 -31.90 -1.79 -3.60
N GLY A 462 -31.48 -2.96 -4.08
CA GLY A 462 -32.27 -3.76 -5.02
C GLY A 462 -33.60 -4.21 -4.40
N LEU A 463 -33.58 -4.69 -3.16
CA LEU A 463 -34.76 -5.14 -2.43
C LEU A 463 -35.75 -3.99 -2.15
N LEU A 464 -35.23 -2.83 -1.73
CA LEU A 464 -36.00 -1.62 -1.46
C LEU A 464 -36.81 -1.20 -2.69
N LYS A 465 -36.13 -1.04 -3.82
CA LYS A 465 -36.71 -0.57 -5.08
C LYS A 465 -37.64 -1.59 -5.73
N SER A 466 -37.28 -2.88 -5.67
CA SER A 466 -38.01 -3.91 -6.40
C SER A 466 -39.24 -4.43 -5.65
N LYS A 467 -39.19 -4.44 -4.32
CA LYS A 467 -40.18 -5.09 -3.44
C LYS A 467 -40.70 -4.16 -2.33
N VAL A 468 -39.85 -3.68 -1.42
CA VAL A 468 -40.31 -3.00 -0.18
C VAL A 468 -41.19 -1.79 -0.49
N LEU A 469 -40.76 -0.89 -1.37
CA LEU A 469 -41.57 0.28 -1.72
C LEU A 469 -42.91 -0.10 -2.36
N LYS A 470 -42.97 -1.17 -3.16
CA LYS A 470 -44.21 -1.62 -3.79
C LYS A 470 -45.18 -2.24 -2.78
N ASP A 471 -44.66 -3.03 -1.84
CA ASP A 471 -45.47 -3.67 -0.81
C ASP A 471 -46.19 -2.62 0.07
N TYR A 472 -45.57 -1.45 0.27
CA TYR A 472 -46.15 -0.33 1.01
C TYR A 472 -46.83 0.73 0.11
N GLY A 473 -46.73 0.61 -1.21
CA GLY A 473 -47.27 1.58 -2.17
C GLY A 473 -46.56 2.93 -2.17
N LEU A 474 -45.29 2.95 -1.78
CA LEU A 474 -44.39 4.11 -1.72
C LEU A 474 -43.65 4.35 -3.04
N ASP A 475 -43.63 3.36 -3.95
CA ASP A 475 -42.90 3.36 -5.23
C ASP A 475 -43.35 4.46 -6.22
N LYS A 476 -44.51 5.07 -5.96
CA LYS A 476 -45.06 6.19 -6.75
C LYS A 476 -44.85 7.55 -6.09
N GLU A 477 -44.50 7.57 -4.81
CA GLU A 477 -44.39 8.78 -3.99
C GLU A 477 -42.93 9.14 -3.70
N TYR A 478 -42.06 8.13 -3.60
CA TYR A 478 -40.66 8.30 -3.25
C TYR A 478 -39.74 7.78 -4.37
N GLU A 479 -38.75 8.60 -4.70
CA GLU A 479 -37.58 8.20 -5.48
C GLU A 479 -36.46 7.79 -4.52
N VAL A 480 -35.92 6.58 -4.69
CA VAL A 480 -34.72 6.16 -3.96
C VAL A 480 -33.50 6.75 -4.66
N VAL A 481 -32.80 7.63 -3.96
CA VAL A 481 -31.56 8.23 -4.45
C VAL A 481 -30.42 7.24 -4.21
N ASP A 482 -29.87 6.67 -5.28
CA ASP A 482 -28.61 5.92 -5.20
C ASP A 482 -27.49 6.86 -4.80
N SER A 483 -26.73 6.49 -3.78
CA SER A 483 -25.56 7.25 -3.36
C SER A 483 -24.45 6.31 -2.89
N SER A 484 -23.75 6.65 -1.82
CA SER A 484 -22.86 5.76 -1.08
C SER A 484 -23.27 5.81 0.40
N THR A 485 -22.98 4.76 1.16
CA THR A 485 -23.13 4.72 2.62
C THR A 485 -22.62 6.01 3.28
N PRO A 486 -21.43 6.50 2.90
CA PRO A 486 -20.95 7.82 3.27
C PRO A 486 -21.86 8.98 2.92
N ALA A 487 -22.23 9.13 1.65
CA ALA A 487 -23.04 10.25 1.22
C ALA A 487 -24.38 10.27 1.97
N MET A 488 -24.94 9.10 2.22
CA MET A 488 -26.12 8.91 3.08
C MET A 488 -25.86 9.38 4.52
N LEU A 489 -24.75 8.96 5.15
CA LEU A 489 -24.42 9.38 6.51
C LEU A 489 -24.12 10.88 6.62
N ALA A 490 -23.52 11.51 5.59
CA ALA A 490 -23.31 12.95 5.53
C ALA A 490 -24.64 13.71 5.38
N GLU A 491 -25.56 13.19 4.57
CA GLU A 491 -26.93 13.69 4.46
C GLU A 491 -27.65 13.61 5.80
N LEU A 492 -27.59 12.44 6.46
CA LEU A 492 -28.16 12.20 7.79
C LEU A 492 -27.60 13.20 8.81
N LYS A 493 -26.27 13.33 8.89
CA LYS A 493 -25.61 14.27 9.79
C LYS A 493 -26.05 15.72 9.54
N ARG A 494 -26.13 16.13 8.27
CA ARG A 494 -26.56 17.48 7.90
C ARG A 494 -28.01 17.73 8.32
N ALA A 495 -28.93 16.84 7.95
CA ALA A 495 -30.34 16.95 8.31
C ALA A 495 -30.55 16.92 9.83
N TYR A 496 -29.88 15.99 10.53
CA TYR A 496 -29.94 15.85 11.98
C TYR A 496 -29.46 17.10 12.71
N SER A 497 -28.35 17.71 12.25
CA SER A 497 -27.81 18.95 12.83
C SER A 497 -28.75 20.14 12.69
N LYS A 498 -29.59 20.15 11.65
CA LYS A 498 -30.58 21.20 11.37
C LYS A 498 -31.99 20.85 11.85
N LYS A 499 -32.19 19.65 12.39
CA LYS A 499 -33.52 19.09 12.70
C LYS A 499 -34.46 19.07 11.49
N GLU A 500 -33.91 18.86 10.29
CA GLU A 500 -34.66 18.71 9.04
C GLU A 500 -35.15 17.25 8.88
N PRO A 501 -36.34 17.01 8.30
CA PRO A 501 -36.79 15.66 7.99
C PRO A 501 -35.84 14.93 7.04
N VAL A 502 -35.52 13.68 7.36
CA VAL A 502 -34.72 12.80 6.49
C VAL A 502 -35.14 11.35 6.72
N VAL A 503 -35.19 10.58 5.63
CA VAL A 503 -35.35 9.12 5.68
C VAL A 503 -34.20 8.50 4.91
N VAL A 504 -33.50 7.58 5.57
CA VAL A 504 -32.30 6.93 5.02
C VAL A 504 -32.46 5.42 5.06
N THR A 505 -31.73 4.73 4.19
CA THR A 505 -31.50 3.28 4.34
C THR A 505 -30.40 3.02 5.35
N LEU A 506 -30.62 2.13 6.31
CA LEU A 506 -29.64 1.75 7.34
C LEU A 506 -29.81 0.27 7.71
N TRP A 507 -28.89 -0.28 8.50
CA TRP A 507 -28.93 -1.66 8.98
C TRP A 507 -28.42 -1.76 10.40
N SER A 508 -28.60 -2.92 11.02
CA SER A 508 -27.98 -3.24 12.31
C SER A 508 -27.17 -4.52 12.23
N PRO A 509 -26.02 -4.58 12.91
CA PRO A 509 -25.45 -3.54 13.81
C PRO A 509 -24.89 -2.37 13.00
N HIS A 510 -24.99 -1.14 13.54
CA HIS A 510 -24.39 0.05 12.93
C HIS A 510 -24.23 1.16 13.98
N TRP A 511 -23.03 1.76 14.05
CA TRP A 511 -22.66 2.76 15.07
C TRP A 511 -23.54 4.02 15.07
N ALA A 512 -24.14 4.38 13.93
CA ALA A 512 -25.02 5.54 13.82
C ALA A 512 -26.18 5.52 14.83
N TYR A 513 -26.64 4.33 15.27
CA TYR A 513 -27.65 4.22 16.33
C TYR A 513 -27.12 4.59 17.73
N SER A 514 -25.82 4.56 17.94
CA SER A 514 -25.16 5.00 19.18
C SER A 514 -24.86 6.50 19.17
N ASP A 515 -24.51 7.05 18.02
CA ASP A 515 -24.13 8.47 17.86
C ASP A 515 -25.33 9.41 17.64
N TYR A 516 -26.41 8.89 17.08
CA TYR A 516 -27.62 9.65 16.77
C TYR A 516 -28.85 8.99 17.40
N ASP A 517 -29.80 9.81 17.85
CA ASP A 517 -31.10 9.33 18.32
C ASP A 517 -32.00 9.06 17.11
N LEU A 518 -32.05 7.80 16.68
CA LEU A 518 -32.70 7.34 15.46
C LEU A 518 -33.79 6.30 15.74
N LYS A 519 -34.83 6.29 14.91
CA LYS A 519 -35.92 5.30 14.92
C LYS A 519 -35.84 4.40 13.70
N LYS A 520 -35.74 3.10 13.96
CA LYS A 520 -35.97 2.03 12.99
C LYS A 520 -37.44 1.98 12.64
N LEU A 521 -37.80 2.21 11.39
CA LEU A 521 -39.19 2.11 10.97
C LEU A 521 -39.65 0.65 11.00
N LYS A 522 -40.75 0.38 11.71
CA LYS A 522 -41.36 -0.95 11.77
C LYS A 522 -41.75 -1.43 10.37
N ASP A 523 -41.51 -2.71 10.09
CA ASP A 523 -41.93 -3.42 8.88
C ASP A 523 -43.00 -4.49 9.20
N PRO A 524 -44.27 -4.11 9.40
CA PRO A 524 -45.35 -5.07 9.72
C PRO A 524 -45.53 -6.18 8.69
N LYS A 525 -45.17 -5.94 7.42
CA LYS A 525 -45.31 -6.91 6.32
C LYS A 525 -44.12 -7.85 6.20
N GLY A 526 -43.01 -7.59 6.90
CA GLY A 526 -41.76 -8.32 6.74
C GLY A 526 -41.23 -8.26 5.31
N SER A 527 -41.44 -7.12 4.62
CA SER A 527 -41.00 -6.89 3.25
C SER A 527 -39.49 -6.97 3.10
N TRP A 528 -38.74 -6.54 4.12
CA TRP A 528 -37.28 -6.69 4.20
C TRP A 528 -36.81 -8.13 4.29
N GLY A 529 -37.67 -9.07 4.71
CA GLY A 529 -37.31 -10.48 4.87
C GLY A 529 -37.04 -10.88 6.33
N LYS A 530 -36.63 -12.12 6.54
CA LYS A 530 -36.06 -12.55 7.84
C LYS A 530 -34.60 -12.10 7.82
N GLY A 531 -34.16 -11.40 8.87
CA GLY A 531 -32.81 -10.82 8.97
C GLY A 531 -31.70 -11.76 8.51
N ASP A 532 -30.60 -11.18 8.06
CA ASP A 532 -29.46 -11.91 7.52
C ASP A 532 -28.57 -12.45 8.64
N GLY A 533 -27.80 -13.49 8.32
CA GLY A 533 -26.50 -13.70 8.96
C GLY A 533 -25.43 -12.92 8.18
N VAL A 534 -24.38 -12.50 8.87
CA VAL A 534 -23.12 -12.08 8.24
C VAL A 534 -22.24 -13.33 8.13
N HIS A 535 -22.00 -13.76 6.89
CA HIS A 535 -21.29 -15.00 6.59
C HIS A 535 -19.85 -14.75 6.15
N THR A 536 -18.97 -15.68 6.50
CA THR A 536 -17.67 -15.78 5.88
C THR A 536 -17.79 -16.55 4.57
N LEU A 537 -17.46 -15.90 3.44
CA LEU A 537 -17.50 -16.51 2.11
C LEU A 537 -16.08 -16.65 1.56
N SER A 538 -15.79 -17.78 0.91
CA SER A 538 -14.48 -18.04 0.31
C SER A 538 -14.59 -18.50 -1.14
N ARG A 539 -13.48 -18.39 -1.89
CA ARG A 539 -13.37 -19.04 -3.20
C ARG A 539 -13.54 -20.55 -3.05
N LYS A 540 -14.02 -21.22 -4.10
CA LYS A 540 -14.18 -22.67 -4.07
C LYS A 540 -12.87 -23.37 -3.70
N GLY A 541 -12.95 -24.31 -2.75
CA GLY A 541 -11.82 -25.13 -2.32
C GLY A 541 -10.84 -24.44 -1.38
N PHE A 542 -11.11 -23.20 -0.93
CA PHE A 542 -10.21 -22.49 -0.02
C PHE A 542 -9.94 -23.29 1.28
N ALA A 543 -10.99 -23.86 1.88
CA ALA A 543 -10.85 -24.66 3.10
C ALA A 543 -10.14 -26.00 2.84
N ASP A 544 -10.08 -26.48 1.60
CA ASP A 544 -9.29 -27.67 1.24
C ASP A 544 -7.81 -27.30 1.10
N ASP A 545 -7.51 -26.13 0.53
CA ASP A 545 -6.15 -25.59 0.40
C ASP A 545 -5.56 -25.08 1.73
N ASN A 546 -6.43 -24.67 2.65
CA ASN A 546 -6.11 -24.07 3.94
C ASN A 546 -6.99 -24.66 5.06
N PRO A 547 -6.86 -25.96 5.40
CA PRO A 547 -7.79 -26.64 6.31
C PRO A 547 -7.83 -26.04 7.72
N VAL A 548 -6.70 -25.55 8.22
CA VAL A 548 -6.63 -24.93 9.55
C VAL A 548 -7.34 -23.58 9.56
N VAL A 549 -7.02 -22.69 8.59
CA VAL A 549 -7.65 -21.37 8.48
C VAL A 549 -9.14 -21.50 8.15
N GLY A 550 -9.49 -22.42 7.24
CA GLY A 550 -10.88 -22.72 6.90
C GLY A 550 -11.68 -23.20 8.10
N GLN A 551 -11.07 -23.93 9.05
CA GLN A 551 -11.74 -24.30 10.29
C GLN A 551 -11.89 -23.12 11.26
N TRP A 552 -10.84 -22.31 11.45
CA TRP A 552 -10.90 -21.09 12.27
C TRP A 552 -12.00 -20.14 11.79
N LEU A 553 -12.13 -19.96 10.47
CA LEU A 553 -13.16 -19.12 9.87
C LEU A 553 -14.57 -19.70 10.00
N LYS A 554 -14.73 -21.03 10.03
CA LYS A 554 -16.02 -21.70 10.28
C LYS A 554 -16.47 -21.56 11.73
N ASP A 555 -15.51 -21.59 12.65
CA ASP A 555 -15.76 -21.46 14.09
C ASP A 555 -15.81 -19.98 14.54
N PHE A 556 -15.60 -19.05 13.61
CA PHE A 556 -15.62 -17.62 13.88
C PHE A 556 -16.98 -17.16 14.37
N SER A 557 -16.99 -16.40 15.46
CA SER A 557 -18.17 -15.69 15.97
C SER A 557 -17.75 -14.48 16.79
N MET A 558 -18.59 -13.45 16.79
CA MET A 558 -18.42 -12.26 17.64
C MET A 558 -19.73 -11.88 18.31
N THR A 559 -19.65 -11.39 19.54
CA THR A 559 -20.79 -10.76 20.22
C THR A 559 -20.95 -9.31 19.74
N GLU A 560 -22.16 -8.75 19.85
CA GLU A 560 -22.43 -7.34 19.52
C GLU A 560 -21.47 -6.38 20.24
N LYS A 561 -21.17 -6.65 21.52
CA LYS A 561 -20.25 -5.84 22.32
C LYS A 561 -18.80 -5.92 21.81
N GLU A 562 -18.34 -7.09 21.38
CA GLU A 562 -16.99 -7.24 20.80
C GLU A 562 -16.90 -6.49 19.46
N LEU A 563 -17.91 -6.65 18.60
CA LEU A 563 -17.96 -6.02 17.28
C LEU A 563 -18.02 -4.49 17.40
N THR A 564 -19.01 -3.97 18.12
CA THR A 564 -19.18 -2.51 18.31
C THR A 564 -18.01 -1.87 19.04
N GLY A 565 -17.38 -2.59 19.98
CA GLY A 565 -16.16 -2.12 20.65
C GLY A 565 -14.96 -2.02 19.72
N LEU A 566 -14.82 -2.96 18.78
CA LEU A 566 -13.77 -2.95 17.77
C LEU A 566 -14.01 -1.85 16.73
N GLU A 567 -15.23 -1.73 16.22
CA GLU A 567 -15.64 -0.65 15.32
C GLU A 567 -15.37 0.73 15.93
N ALA A 568 -15.68 0.91 17.22
CA ALA A 568 -15.45 2.16 17.93
C ALA A 568 -13.96 2.52 18.02
N GLU A 569 -13.08 1.55 18.32
CA GLU A 569 -11.63 1.80 18.35
C GLU A 569 -11.06 2.07 16.95
N ILE A 570 -11.53 1.38 15.91
CA ILE A 570 -11.14 1.66 14.52
C ILE A 570 -11.56 3.07 14.11
N ASN A 571 -12.81 3.45 14.40
CA ASN A 571 -13.31 4.78 14.10
C ASN A 571 -12.56 5.88 14.87
N LYS A 572 -12.17 5.60 16.13
CA LYS A 572 -11.42 6.53 16.98
C LYS A 572 -9.95 6.68 16.60
N ALA A 573 -9.28 5.60 16.20
CA ALA A 573 -7.86 5.61 15.83
C ALA A 573 -7.58 6.48 14.59
N GLY A 574 -8.60 6.66 13.75
CA GLY A 574 -8.47 7.37 12.50
C GLY A 574 -7.76 6.55 11.44
N LYS A 575 -7.62 7.15 10.26
CA LYS A 575 -7.37 6.43 9.02
C LYS A 575 -5.93 5.92 8.86
N GLY A 576 -5.75 4.85 8.08
CA GLY A 576 -4.46 4.17 7.85
C GLY A 576 -3.99 3.36 9.07
N LYS A 577 -4.72 3.49 10.17
CA LYS A 577 -4.41 2.90 11.48
C LYS A 577 -5.41 1.84 11.87
N GLN A 578 -6.19 1.28 10.93
CA GLN A 578 -7.10 0.18 11.19
C GLN A 578 -6.37 -0.99 11.84
N GLN A 579 -5.19 -1.33 11.31
CA GLN A 579 -4.34 -2.37 11.89
C GLN A 579 -3.89 -2.01 13.32
N ASP A 580 -3.49 -0.76 13.56
CA ASP A 580 -3.07 -0.30 14.89
C ASP A 580 -4.23 -0.25 15.88
N ALA A 581 -5.44 0.08 15.41
CA ALA A 581 -6.67 0.07 16.18
C ALA A 581 -7.06 -1.35 16.59
N VAL A 582 -6.96 -2.32 15.67
CA VAL A 582 -7.13 -3.74 15.96
C VAL A 582 -6.11 -4.20 17.00
N ARG A 583 -4.84 -3.82 16.86
CA ARG A 583 -3.79 -4.15 17.85
C ARG A 583 -4.08 -3.53 19.22
N ALA A 584 -4.55 -2.29 19.26
CA ALA A 584 -4.96 -1.62 20.49
C ALA A 584 -6.14 -2.34 21.14
N TRP A 585 -7.17 -2.67 20.36
CA TRP A 585 -8.33 -3.42 20.84
C TRP A 585 -7.96 -4.82 21.32
N LEU A 586 -7.06 -5.54 20.64
CA LEU A 586 -6.56 -6.86 21.06
C LEU A 586 -5.75 -6.80 22.36
N LYS A 587 -5.06 -5.69 22.61
CA LYS A 587 -4.35 -5.47 23.88
C LYS A 587 -5.33 -5.38 25.05
N ASP A 588 -6.48 -4.76 24.84
CA ASP A 588 -7.55 -4.62 25.83
C ASP A 588 -8.45 -5.87 25.91
N ASN A 589 -8.37 -6.77 24.91
CA ASN A 589 -9.08 -8.04 24.84
C ASN A 589 -8.10 -9.24 24.70
N PRO A 590 -7.22 -9.48 25.69
CA PRO A 590 -6.23 -10.53 25.62
C PRO A 590 -6.87 -11.92 25.50
N GLY A 591 -6.33 -12.76 24.62
CA GLY A 591 -6.81 -14.13 24.40
C GLY A 591 -7.80 -14.30 23.24
N VAL A 592 -8.30 -13.21 22.64
CA VAL A 592 -9.15 -13.30 21.42
C VAL A 592 -8.43 -14.00 20.27
N VAL A 593 -7.15 -13.70 20.05
CA VAL A 593 -6.34 -14.35 18.99
C VAL A 593 -6.25 -15.87 19.20
N ASP A 594 -6.03 -16.32 20.44
CA ASP A 594 -5.92 -17.74 20.74
C ASP A 594 -7.29 -18.45 20.76
N LYS A 595 -8.37 -17.71 21.03
CA LYS A 595 -9.76 -18.20 20.91
C LYS A 595 -10.15 -18.41 19.43
N LEU A 596 -9.85 -17.45 18.57
CA LEU A 596 -10.26 -17.45 17.16
C LEU A 596 -9.33 -18.27 16.26
N ALA A 597 -8.02 -18.25 16.54
CA ALA A 597 -7.02 -19.02 15.83
C ALA A 597 -6.20 -19.87 16.82
N PRO A 598 -6.82 -20.89 17.44
CA PRO A 598 -6.12 -21.76 18.38
C PRO A 598 -4.98 -22.48 17.67
N VAL A 599 -3.80 -22.40 18.26
CA VAL A 599 -2.64 -23.21 17.88
C VAL A 599 -2.52 -24.33 18.89
N GLY A 600 -2.31 -25.56 18.41
CA GLY A 600 -2.17 -26.71 19.29
C GLY A 600 -1.04 -26.49 20.28
N SER A 601 -1.26 -26.82 21.56
CA SER A 601 -0.18 -26.88 22.55
C SER A 601 0.76 -28.05 22.20
N GLY A 602 1.67 -27.80 21.27
CA GLY A 602 2.89 -28.57 20.98
C GLY A 602 2.71 -29.99 20.45
N SER A 603 2.95 -30.17 19.15
CA SER A 603 3.70 -31.33 18.66
C SER A 603 4.97 -30.82 17.99
N GLY A 604 6.05 -30.71 18.78
CA GLY A 604 7.38 -30.39 18.28
C GLY A 604 8.01 -29.09 18.79
N ALA A 605 7.91 -28.79 20.09
CA ALA A 605 9.16 -28.38 20.72
C ALA A 605 10.11 -29.57 20.49
N THR A 606 11.23 -29.36 19.81
CA THR A 606 12.36 -30.27 20.00
C THR A 606 12.50 -30.41 21.51
N PRO A 607 12.35 -31.61 22.09
CA PRO A 607 12.55 -31.76 23.53
C PRO A 607 13.89 -31.12 23.85
N ALA A 608 13.95 -30.24 24.85
CA ALA A 608 15.23 -29.72 25.29
C ALA A 608 16.18 -30.90 25.46
N GLU A 609 17.33 -30.86 24.79
CA GLU A 609 18.31 -31.94 24.85
C GLU A 609 18.74 -32.20 26.31
N ALA A 610 18.62 -31.16 27.15
CA ALA A 610 18.81 -31.21 28.58
C ALA A 610 17.54 -30.79 29.35
N LYS A 611 17.15 -31.59 30.35
CA LYS A 611 16.05 -31.26 31.29
C LYS A 611 16.44 -30.23 32.35
N ARG A 612 17.74 -30.02 32.59
CA ARG A 612 18.22 -29.02 33.54
C ARG A 612 18.18 -27.63 32.90
N PRO A 613 17.92 -26.56 33.67
CA PRO A 613 18.08 -25.21 33.17
C PRO A 613 19.51 -24.98 32.67
N LEU A 614 19.65 -24.14 31.64
CA LEU A 614 20.91 -23.57 31.21
C LEU A 614 21.25 -22.38 32.11
N ASP A 615 22.33 -22.46 32.85
CA ASP A 615 22.88 -21.37 33.62
C ASP A 615 23.70 -20.47 32.69
N VAL A 616 23.19 -19.28 32.37
CA VAL A 616 23.82 -18.37 31.41
C VAL A 616 24.22 -17.09 32.10
N ALA A 617 25.48 -16.68 31.93
CA ALA A 617 25.95 -15.42 32.49
C ALA A 617 26.12 -14.36 31.42
N TRP A 618 25.88 -13.11 31.82
CA TRP A 618 26.04 -11.91 30.99
C TRP A 618 26.69 -10.79 31.79
N PHE A 619 27.44 -9.94 31.09
CA PHE A 619 28.04 -8.70 31.56
C PHE A 619 27.07 -7.53 31.29
N PRO A 620 27.05 -6.47 32.10
CA PRO A 620 26.22 -5.29 31.84
C PRO A 620 26.75 -4.40 30.71
N TRP A 621 27.11 -5.01 29.58
CA TRP A 621 27.40 -4.37 28.30
C TRP A 621 26.15 -4.46 27.42
N GLU A 622 25.84 -3.40 26.67
CA GLU A 622 24.54 -3.25 26.00
C GLU A 622 24.31 -4.35 24.94
N GLU A 623 25.37 -4.73 24.24
CA GLU A 623 25.40 -5.81 23.28
C GLU A 623 25.19 -7.18 23.93
N ASP A 624 25.83 -7.48 25.07
CA ASP A 624 25.65 -8.73 25.80
C ASP A 624 24.20 -8.87 26.29
N VAL A 625 23.63 -7.78 26.84
CA VAL A 625 22.21 -7.74 27.22
C VAL A 625 21.33 -8.07 26.02
N ALA A 626 21.56 -7.41 24.88
CA ALA A 626 20.75 -7.63 23.69
C ALA A 626 20.83 -9.09 23.19
N VAL A 627 22.04 -9.63 23.04
CA VAL A 627 22.25 -10.98 22.50
C VAL A 627 21.81 -12.07 23.50
N THR A 628 22.02 -11.87 24.80
CA THR A 628 21.59 -12.81 25.84
C THR A 628 20.07 -12.91 25.93
N TYR A 629 19.35 -11.79 25.87
CA TYR A 629 17.88 -11.81 25.88
C TYR A 629 17.28 -12.26 24.53
N LEU A 630 17.96 -12.03 23.42
CA LEU A 630 17.62 -12.64 22.13
C LEU A 630 17.68 -14.17 22.25
N TRP A 631 18.81 -14.72 22.70
CA TRP A 631 18.97 -16.16 22.86
C TRP A 631 18.07 -16.77 23.91
N LYS A 632 17.74 -16.03 24.98
CA LYS A 632 16.70 -16.42 25.93
C LYS A 632 15.37 -16.69 25.25
N ASN A 633 14.91 -15.75 24.44
CA ASN A 633 13.67 -15.93 23.69
C ASN A 633 13.76 -17.10 22.71
N VAL A 634 14.89 -17.28 22.02
CA VAL A 634 15.09 -18.38 21.07
C VAL A 634 15.10 -19.75 21.77
N LEU A 635 15.83 -19.90 22.88
CA LEU A 635 16.01 -21.16 23.59
C LEU A 635 14.79 -21.54 24.44
N GLU A 636 14.11 -20.57 25.06
CA GLU A 636 12.86 -20.83 25.79
C GLU A 636 11.73 -21.26 24.85
N ARG A 637 11.68 -20.71 23.63
CA ARG A 637 10.78 -21.21 22.57
C ARG A 637 11.10 -22.65 22.14
N ARG A 638 12.33 -23.10 22.33
CA ARG A 638 12.80 -24.49 22.08
C ARG A 638 12.71 -25.39 23.30
N GLY A 639 12.03 -24.96 24.37
CA GLY A 639 11.77 -25.77 25.55
C GLY A 639 12.91 -25.83 26.57
N TYR A 640 14.00 -25.08 26.37
CA TYR A 640 15.02 -24.90 27.39
C TYR A 640 14.52 -23.92 28.45
N ARG A 641 15.09 -23.99 29.66
CA ARG A 641 14.90 -22.97 30.69
C ARG A 641 16.22 -22.26 30.90
N MET A 642 16.27 -20.94 30.79
CA MET A 642 17.50 -20.18 31.02
C MET A 642 17.47 -19.49 32.38
N ASN A 643 18.51 -19.74 33.17
CA ASN A 643 18.77 -19.03 34.41
C ASN A 643 19.84 -17.96 34.13
N LEU A 644 19.41 -16.72 33.92
CA LEU A 644 20.30 -15.61 33.61
C LEU A 644 20.96 -15.07 34.90
N LYS A 645 22.28 -14.95 34.91
CA LYS A 645 23.08 -14.39 36.02
C LYS A 645 23.91 -13.22 35.51
N GLN A 646 23.66 -12.03 36.04
CA GLN A 646 24.55 -10.90 35.80
C GLN A 646 25.83 -11.08 36.63
N MET A 647 26.99 -11.06 35.99
CA MET A 647 28.29 -11.31 36.65
C MET A 647 29.39 -10.45 36.00
N ASP A 648 30.49 -10.23 36.72
CA ASP A 648 31.69 -9.59 36.15
C ASP A 648 32.46 -10.56 35.23
N VAL A 649 33.29 -10.02 34.32
CA VAL A 649 34.05 -10.78 33.32
C VAL A 649 34.83 -11.96 33.90
N GLY A 650 35.69 -11.72 34.90
CA GLY A 650 36.51 -12.79 35.51
C GLY A 650 35.69 -13.95 36.11
N PRO A 651 34.70 -13.67 36.98
CA PRO A 651 33.79 -14.69 37.50
C PRO A 651 33.04 -15.51 36.44
N VAL A 652 32.68 -14.94 35.28
CA VAL A 652 32.04 -15.70 34.20
C VAL A 652 32.99 -16.74 33.63
N TYR A 653 34.24 -16.39 33.33
CA TYR A 653 35.23 -17.35 32.84
C TYR A 653 35.55 -18.43 33.87
N THR A 654 35.58 -18.07 35.16
CA THR A 654 35.75 -19.05 36.25
C THR A 654 34.56 -20.00 36.32
N GLY A 655 33.33 -19.47 36.24
CA GLY A 655 32.09 -20.24 36.32
C GLY A 655 31.88 -21.15 35.09
N LEU A 656 32.26 -20.69 33.90
CA LEU A 656 32.25 -21.53 32.69
C LEU A 656 33.29 -22.65 32.80
N ALA A 657 34.49 -22.35 33.31
CA ALA A 657 35.56 -23.35 33.47
C ALA A 657 35.29 -24.36 34.59
N SER A 658 34.55 -23.98 35.65
CA SER A 658 34.13 -24.87 36.73
C SER A 658 32.88 -25.69 36.39
N GLY A 659 32.13 -25.31 35.34
CA GLY A 659 30.85 -25.90 34.97
C GLY A 659 29.65 -25.38 35.78
N ASP A 660 29.81 -24.30 36.55
CA ASP A 660 28.72 -23.60 37.25
C ASP A 660 27.88 -22.72 36.31
N LEU A 661 28.41 -22.46 35.11
CA LEU A 661 27.76 -21.78 33.99
C LEU A 661 27.89 -22.64 32.72
N ASP A 662 26.86 -22.60 31.89
CA ASP A 662 26.79 -23.35 30.63
C ASP A 662 27.22 -22.53 29.42
N LEU A 663 26.79 -21.26 29.35
CA LEU A 663 26.97 -20.41 28.18
C LEU A 663 27.20 -18.95 28.57
N ASN A 664 27.98 -18.26 27.74
CA ASN A 664 28.02 -16.80 27.64
C ASN A 664 28.00 -16.46 26.14
N PHE A 665 27.32 -15.39 25.76
CA PHE A 665 27.13 -15.03 24.36
C PHE A 665 28.03 -13.89 23.89
N ASP A 666 28.84 -13.29 24.77
CA ASP A 666 29.59 -12.07 24.48
C ASP A 666 31.08 -12.19 24.83
N ALA A 667 31.73 -13.19 24.24
CA ALA A 667 33.15 -13.43 24.38
C ALA A 667 33.97 -12.63 23.35
N TRP A 668 34.57 -11.51 23.76
CA TRP A 668 35.42 -10.66 22.90
C TRP A 668 36.86 -11.20 22.79
N LEU A 669 37.04 -12.12 21.85
CA LEU A 669 38.32 -12.78 21.52
C LEU A 669 38.91 -12.27 20.19
N PRO A 670 40.24 -12.28 20.01
CA PRO A 670 41.27 -12.81 20.91
C PRO A 670 41.89 -11.73 21.82
N HIS A 671 41.34 -10.52 21.88
CA HIS A 671 42.01 -9.35 22.47
C HIS A 671 41.39 -8.88 23.79
N ALA A 672 40.12 -8.47 23.82
CA ALA A 672 39.53 -7.77 24.97
C ALA A 672 39.38 -8.68 26.21
N GLN A 673 39.20 -9.98 26.03
CA GLN A 673 39.11 -10.94 27.15
C GLN A 673 40.26 -11.96 27.17
N LYS A 674 41.38 -11.65 26.49
CA LYS A 674 42.54 -12.54 26.36
C LYS A 674 43.05 -13.08 27.69
N ASN A 675 43.15 -12.22 28.69
CA ASN A 675 43.75 -12.57 29.99
C ASN A 675 42.94 -13.67 30.69
N TYR A 676 41.62 -13.66 30.52
CA TYR A 676 40.72 -14.65 31.12
C TYR A 676 40.64 -15.90 30.24
N TRP A 677 40.59 -15.74 28.91
CA TRP A 677 40.61 -16.85 27.98
C TRP A 677 41.87 -17.72 28.13
N GLU A 678 43.07 -17.13 28.17
CA GLU A 678 44.32 -17.90 28.29
C GLU A 678 44.42 -18.72 29.59
N GLN A 679 43.72 -18.31 30.65
CA GLN A 679 43.70 -19.04 31.93
C GLN A 679 42.73 -20.23 31.93
N SER A 680 41.70 -20.18 31.08
CA SER A 680 40.56 -21.12 31.14
C SER A 680 40.32 -21.89 29.84
N LYS A 681 40.94 -21.51 28.72
CA LYS A 681 40.68 -22.04 27.36
C LYS A 681 40.79 -23.56 27.26
N ASP A 682 41.66 -24.19 28.05
CA ASP A 682 41.83 -25.65 28.02
C ASP A 682 40.59 -26.40 28.54
N ASN A 683 39.71 -25.71 29.28
CA ASN A 683 38.45 -26.22 29.83
C ASN A 683 37.22 -25.55 29.19
N LEU A 684 37.39 -24.72 28.16
CA LEU A 684 36.31 -24.01 27.47
C LEU A 684 36.21 -24.44 26.01
N THR A 685 35.01 -24.34 25.45
CA THR A 685 34.79 -24.59 24.02
C THR A 685 34.28 -23.31 23.37
N ASP A 686 34.98 -22.83 22.34
CA ASP A 686 34.51 -21.75 21.48
C ASP A 686 33.52 -22.32 20.45
N LEU A 687 32.28 -21.82 20.47
CA LEU A 687 31.20 -22.26 19.58
C LEU A 687 31.14 -21.48 18.26
N GLY A 688 32.01 -20.49 18.09
CA GLY A 688 32.15 -19.70 16.87
C GLY A 688 31.76 -18.23 17.05
N THR A 689 32.16 -17.43 16.06
CA THR A 689 31.95 -15.98 16.01
C THR A 689 30.58 -15.65 15.43
N TRP A 690 29.79 -14.84 16.15
CA TRP A 690 28.46 -14.39 15.69
C TRP A 690 28.46 -12.96 15.10
N TYR A 691 29.50 -12.17 15.34
CA TYR A 691 29.62 -10.81 14.81
C TYR A 691 31.09 -10.47 14.54
N GLU A 692 31.38 -10.13 13.29
CA GLU A 692 32.68 -9.61 12.83
C GLU A 692 32.49 -8.71 11.60
N PRO A 693 33.25 -7.61 11.45
CA PRO A 693 34.37 -7.18 12.31
C PRO A 693 33.93 -6.33 13.53
N THR A 694 34.69 -6.43 14.63
CA THR A 694 34.61 -5.54 15.80
C THR A 694 35.84 -4.65 15.91
N SER A 695 35.73 -3.51 16.59
CA SER A 695 36.84 -2.59 16.86
C SER A 695 36.92 -2.22 18.35
N LEU A 696 38.14 -1.99 18.83
CA LEU A 696 38.43 -1.41 20.15
C LEU A 696 39.02 -0.03 19.92
N GLU A 697 38.41 1.00 20.49
CA GLU A 697 38.66 2.39 20.10
C GLU A 697 38.82 3.32 21.31
N ILE A 698 39.61 4.38 21.15
CA ILE A 698 39.52 5.56 22.00
C ILE A 698 38.60 6.53 21.30
N ALA A 699 37.44 6.80 21.91
CA ALA A 699 36.45 7.70 21.36
C ALA A 699 36.63 9.12 21.92
N VAL A 700 36.52 10.12 21.05
CA VAL A 700 36.51 11.54 21.40
C VAL A 700 35.20 12.15 20.90
N PRO A 701 34.53 13.03 21.67
CA PRO A 701 33.32 13.69 21.19
C PRO A 701 33.56 14.44 19.88
N SER A 702 32.62 14.32 18.94
CA SER A 702 32.77 14.89 17.59
C SER A 702 32.91 16.42 17.53
N TYR A 703 32.63 17.12 18.64
CA TYR A 703 32.84 18.57 18.77
C TYR A 703 34.30 18.96 19.03
N VAL A 704 35.18 18.01 19.40
CA VAL A 704 36.63 18.24 19.55
C VAL A 704 37.28 18.14 18.17
N LYS A 705 37.22 19.23 17.41
CA LYS A 705 37.54 19.24 15.97
C LYS A 705 39.00 18.95 15.62
N ASP A 706 39.91 19.15 16.58
CA ASP A 706 41.35 19.08 16.36
C ASP A 706 41.94 17.68 16.64
N VAL A 707 41.12 16.68 16.99
CA VAL A 707 41.55 15.29 17.20
C VAL A 707 40.86 14.37 16.20
N LYS A 708 41.63 13.77 15.28
CA LYS A 708 41.12 12.88 14.22
C LYS A 708 41.81 11.52 14.17
N SER A 709 42.85 11.35 14.99
CA SER A 709 43.69 10.16 15.08
C SER A 709 44.25 10.03 16.50
N LEU A 710 44.84 8.89 16.83
CA LEU A 710 45.49 8.67 18.13
C LEU A 710 46.73 9.56 18.28
N GLU A 711 47.44 9.82 17.18
CA GLU A 711 48.58 10.74 17.14
C GLU A 711 48.18 12.17 17.51
N ASP A 712 46.97 12.58 17.13
CA ASP A 712 46.47 13.93 17.43
C ASP A 712 46.20 14.15 18.92
N LEU A 713 46.12 13.10 19.75
CA LEU A 713 45.93 13.23 21.20
C LEU A 713 47.17 13.77 21.91
N LYS A 714 48.35 13.62 21.31
CA LYS A 714 49.61 14.07 21.90
C LYS A 714 49.68 15.59 21.98
N GLY A 715 50.13 16.12 23.12
CA GLY A 715 50.16 17.53 23.44
C GLY A 715 48.80 18.16 23.76
N LYS A 716 47.75 17.34 23.96
CA LYS A 716 46.36 17.82 24.19
C LYS A 716 45.76 17.37 25.52
N ALA A 717 46.55 16.85 26.45
CA ALA A 717 46.07 16.38 27.74
C ALA A 717 45.22 17.42 28.51
N ASP A 718 45.57 18.71 28.43
CA ASP A 718 44.81 19.79 29.06
C ASP A 718 43.33 19.87 28.61
N LEU A 719 43.00 19.39 27.40
CA LEU A 719 41.60 19.35 26.91
C LEU A 719 40.77 18.25 27.58
N PHE A 720 41.42 17.27 28.19
CA PHE A 720 40.81 16.06 28.74
C PHE A 720 41.16 15.86 30.22
N ASP A 721 41.59 16.93 30.92
CA ASP A 721 42.10 16.90 32.30
C ASP A 721 43.23 15.88 32.52
N GLY A 722 44.00 15.55 31.47
CA GLY A 722 45.02 14.51 31.52
C GLY A 722 44.46 13.11 31.80
N ARG A 723 43.21 12.82 31.46
CA ARG A 723 42.55 11.53 31.74
C ARG A 723 42.06 10.85 30.46
N ILE A 724 42.23 9.53 30.40
CA ILE A 724 41.49 8.65 29.49
C ILE A 724 40.59 7.78 30.36
N ILE A 725 39.28 7.93 30.18
CA ILE A 725 38.29 7.17 30.93
C ILE A 725 38.11 5.82 30.26
N GLY A 726 38.54 4.76 30.95
CA GLY A 726 38.38 3.39 30.51
C GLY A 726 37.13 2.72 31.08
N ILE A 727 37.02 1.44 30.78
CA ILE A 727 35.98 0.56 31.29
C ILE A 727 36.54 -0.33 32.41
N GLU A 728 35.99 -1.53 32.59
CA GLU A 728 36.28 -2.39 33.74
C GLU A 728 37.79 -2.72 33.89
N PRO A 729 38.37 -2.56 35.09
CA PRO A 729 39.79 -2.83 35.32
C PRO A 729 40.13 -4.31 35.08
N GLY A 730 41.25 -4.56 34.39
CA GLY A 730 41.79 -5.91 34.19
C GLY A 730 41.35 -6.61 32.91
N THR A 731 40.49 -5.99 32.09
CA THR A 731 40.21 -6.47 30.74
C THR A 731 41.46 -6.39 29.85
N GLY A 732 41.50 -7.26 28.85
CA GLY A 732 42.58 -7.31 27.86
C GLY A 732 42.72 -6.02 27.05
N GLU A 733 41.63 -5.32 26.78
CA GLU A 733 41.70 -4.01 26.10
C GLU A 733 42.34 -2.94 26.99
N MET A 734 42.04 -2.92 28.30
CA MET A 734 42.63 -1.96 29.24
C MET A 734 44.11 -2.23 29.43
N ASN A 735 44.51 -3.51 29.40
CA ASN A 735 45.91 -3.90 29.37
C ASN A 735 46.58 -3.50 28.04
N LEU A 736 45.94 -3.71 26.89
CA LEU A 736 46.46 -3.28 25.60
C LEU A 736 46.59 -1.75 25.53
N LEU A 737 45.61 -1.03 26.07
CA LEU A 737 45.62 0.41 26.19
C LEU A 737 46.86 0.86 26.97
N LYS A 738 47.03 0.37 28.21
CA LYS A 738 48.13 0.77 29.10
C LYS A 738 49.52 0.31 28.61
N THR A 739 49.62 -0.87 28.00
CA THR A 739 50.93 -1.50 27.69
C THR A 739 51.38 -1.37 26.24
N LYS A 740 50.47 -1.08 25.31
CA LYS A 740 50.78 -0.99 23.88
C LYS A 740 50.31 0.30 23.24
N VAL A 741 49.04 0.66 23.40
CA VAL A 741 48.47 1.83 22.70
C VAL A 741 49.07 3.10 23.28
N MET A 742 49.01 3.30 24.59
CA MET A 742 49.58 4.48 25.26
C MET A 742 51.07 4.67 24.91
N PRO A 743 51.96 3.68 25.15
CA PRO A 743 53.36 3.73 24.72
C PRO A 743 53.59 3.89 23.21
N GLY A 744 52.75 3.26 22.38
CA GLY A 744 52.89 3.29 20.93
C GLY A 744 52.70 4.70 20.36
N TYR A 745 51.93 5.54 21.04
CA TYR A 745 51.64 6.91 20.65
C TYR A 745 52.33 7.96 21.56
N GLY A 746 53.03 7.53 22.61
CA GLY A 746 53.71 8.40 23.57
C GLY A 746 52.74 9.24 24.39
N LEU A 747 51.61 8.65 24.79
CA LEU A 747 50.53 9.28 25.55
C LEU A 747 50.66 9.05 27.07
N GLU A 748 51.48 8.09 27.49
CA GLU A 748 51.69 7.65 28.87
C GLU A 748 52.30 8.72 29.78
N ASP A 749 53.01 9.69 29.20
CA ASP A 749 53.60 10.82 29.93
C ASP A 749 52.59 11.97 30.14
N GLU A 750 51.46 11.93 29.42
CA GLU A 750 50.49 13.04 29.35
C GLU A 750 49.10 12.68 29.89
N TYR A 751 48.68 11.42 29.77
CA TYR A 751 47.36 10.96 30.21
C TYR A 751 47.45 9.81 31.21
N GLU A 752 46.66 9.92 32.28
CA GLU A 752 46.37 8.85 33.21
C GLU A 752 45.14 8.06 32.73
N VAL A 753 45.27 6.74 32.61
CA VAL A 753 44.14 5.86 32.31
C VAL A 753 43.36 5.60 33.59
N VAL A 754 42.14 6.11 33.66
CA VAL A 754 41.22 5.93 34.78
C VAL A 754 40.36 4.70 34.52
N ASP A 755 40.51 3.67 35.35
CA ASP A 755 39.64 2.49 35.29
C ASP A 755 38.22 2.85 35.78
N GLY A 756 37.20 2.30 35.13
CA GLY A 756 35.82 2.66 35.39
C GLY A 756 34.85 1.51 35.12
N SER A 757 33.61 1.85 34.81
CA SER A 757 32.61 0.94 34.25
C SER A 757 31.93 1.63 33.08
N THR A 758 31.29 0.88 32.19
CA THR A 758 30.56 1.48 31.06
C THR A 758 29.58 2.59 31.50
N PRO A 759 28.76 2.42 32.55
CA PRO A 759 27.93 3.50 33.08
C PRO A 759 28.69 4.71 33.63
N ALA A 760 29.86 4.49 34.26
CA ALA A 760 30.68 5.58 34.79
C ALA A 760 31.34 6.39 33.67
N MET A 761 31.83 5.71 32.62
CA MET A 761 32.36 6.33 31.41
C MET A 761 31.28 7.19 30.72
N LEU A 762 30.07 6.65 30.53
CA LEU A 762 28.95 7.41 29.95
C LEU A 762 28.48 8.57 30.84
N ALA A 763 28.63 8.46 32.15
CA ALA A 763 28.32 9.55 33.08
C ALA A 763 29.33 10.70 32.97
N GLU A 764 30.62 10.39 32.79
CA GLU A 764 31.65 11.41 32.50
C GLU A 764 31.44 12.04 31.11
N LEU A 765 31.02 11.28 30.10
CA LEU A 765 30.68 11.82 28.77
C LEU A 765 29.50 12.80 28.80
N LYS A 766 28.58 12.65 29.77
CA LYS A 766 27.42 13.54 29.97
C LYS A 766 27.74 14.81 30.76
N ARG A 767 28.84 14.83 31.52
CA ARG A 767 29.29 16.00 32.29
C ARG A 767 29.98 16.99 31.36
#